data_AF-A0A7V3FV72-F1
#
_entry.id   AF-A0A7V3FV72-F1
#
_cell.length_a   1.000
_cell.length_b   1.000
_cell.length_c   1.000
_cell.angle_alpha   90.00
_cell.angle_beta   90.00
_cell.angle_gamma   90.00
#
_symmetry.space_group_name_H-M   'P 1'
#
loop_
_entity.id
_entity.type
_entity.pdbx_description
1 polymer ?
#
loop_
_entity_poly.entity_id
_entity_poly.type
_entity_poly.pdbx_seq_one_letter_code
_entity_poly.pdbx_strand_id
1 'polypeptide(L)'
;IAHAATLESRIPFVHFFDGFRTSHEVMKMEALTDDDIRAMIDDNLVAEFKKRALNPENPFIRGTAQNPDVYFQGRETVNKFYDACPDMVQKAMDNLAKITGRQYKLFDYYGAPDAKRVIILMGSGAEAAQETVDYLLNREEKIGVLKVRLYRPWSAKHFLESLPKTVEKIAVLDRTKEPGALGEPLYLDVVSTLAEALTTNTLPFEKMPKVVGGRYGLSSKEFTPAMVKAVFDNLKLDEPKNHFTVGIIDDVTFTSLDVDESFVIEGNEVKRCLFYGLGADGTVGANKNSIKIIGEETDNYAQGYFVYDSKKSGSTTISHLRFGPKPIHSTYLVQEAQFVGCHQFNLLEKFDVLEKISEGGTFLLNSPYDKDEIWDKLPKKVQEQIITKKLNFYVIDGYAVAQKTGMGSRVNTIMQTCFFAISGVLQKDEAIEQIKKSIKKTYGAKGDEIVRKNFEAVDQTLENLFKVDYSSVTSNIELPPIVSDKAPNYVKNVLAKMMEGKGDYVKVSEMPVDGTFPSGTTQWEKRNIALEVPAWDPEVCIQCGKCAMVCPHASIRIKAYDKKYLADAPATFKYTDAKGKDFPEGYAYTIQVAVEDCTGCELCYEVCPAKNKKETRLKALNMVPQIPIREQERKNWDFFLSLPEMDRRLINTGIIKSQQLQQPLFEFSGA
;
A
#
# COMPACT_ATOMS: atom_id res chain seq x y z
N ILE A 1 -19.67 -21.63 5.23
CA ILE A 1 -19.53 -22.73 4.24
C ILE A 1 -18.42 -23.70 4.63
N ALA A 2 -17.13 -23.33 4.57
CA ALA A 2 -16.01 -24.26 4.82
C ALA A 2 -16.12 -25.02 6.16
N HIS A 3 -16.45 -24.32 7.25
CA HIS A 3 -16.68 -24.93 8.57
C HIS A 3 -17.85 -25.93 8.62
N ALA A 4 -18.91 -25.71 7.85
CA ALA A 4 -20.03 -26.65 7.76
C ALA A 4 -19.64 -27.86 6.89
N ALA A 5 -19.08 -27.60 5.71
CA ALA A 5 -18.68 -28.63 4.75
C ALA A 5 -17.62 -29.59 5.31
N THR A 6 -16.66 -29.10 6.12
CA THR A 6 -15.62 -29.97 6.72
C THR A 6 -16.19 -30.98 7.71
N LEU A 7 -17.29 -30.66 8.40
CA LEU A 7 -17.96 -31.59 9.31
C LEU A 7 -18.63 -32.73 8.54
N GLU A 8 -19.29 -32.40 7.42
CA GLU A 8 -20.01 -33.36 6.58
C GLU A 8 -19.06 -34.23 5.76
N SER A 9 -18.11 -33.61 5.05
CA SER A 9 -17.16 -34.34 4.20
C SER A 9 -16.06 -35.06 4.95
N ARG A 10 -15.79 -34.62 6.19
CA ARG A 10 -14.64 -35.06 7.02
C ARG A 10 -13.29 -34.76 6.38
N ILE A 11 -13.24 -33.88 5.39
CA ILE A 11 -12.03 -33.39 4.74
C ILE A 11 -11.67 -32.04 5.36
N PRO A 12 -10.40 -31.80 5.75
CA PRO A 12 -9.97 -30.49 6.22
C PRO A 12 -9.96 -29.47 5.07
N PHE A 13 -10.35 -28.22 5.36
CA PHE A 13 -10.40 -27.13 4.39
C PHE A 13 -9.35 -26.08 4.66
N VAL A 14 -8.75 -25.56 3.59
CA VAL A 14 -8.03 -24.29 3.58
C VAL A 14 -8.95 -23.25 2.95
N HIS A 15 -9.48 -22.34 3.76
CA HIS A 15 -10.18 -21.16 3.27
C HIS A 15 -9.17 -20.02 3.15
N PHE A 16 -8.90 -19.58 1.93
CA PHE A 16 -7.91 -18.55 1.64
C PHE A 16 -8.54 -17.39 0.85
N PHE A 17 -7.88 -16.25 0.94
CA PHE A 17 -8.19 -15.02 0.23
C PHE A 17 -6.88 -14.25 0.05
N ASP A 18 -6.90 -13.29 -0.87
CA ASP A 18 -5.67 -12.64 -1.30
C ASP A 18 -5.09 -11.72 -0.20
N GLY A 19 -3.81 -11.93 0.11
CA GLY A 19 -3.07 -11.12 1.07
C GLY A 19 -3.05 -9.65 0.64
N PHE A 20 -3.28 -8.74 1.59
CA PHE A 20 -3.52 -7.31 1.42
C PHE A 20 -4.76 -6.99 0.61
N ARG A 21 -4.82 -7.41 -0.67
CA ARG A 21 -5.87 -7.03 -1.61
C ARG A 21 -7.29 -7.37 -1.13
N THR A 22 -7.43 -8.45 -0.37
CA THR A 22 -8.67 -8.75 0.37
C THR A 22 -8.46 -8.63 1.87
N SER A 23 -7.34 -9.13 2.41
CA SER A 23 -7.15 -9.20 3.88
C SER A 23 -7.04 -7.85 4.60
N HIS A 24 -6.68 -6.77 3.88
CA HIS A 24 -6.53 -5.41 4.43
C HIS A 24 -7.45 -4.39 3.75
N GLU A 25 -8.29 -4.84 2.81
CA GLU A 25 -9.33 -4.02 2.23
C GLU A 25 -10.48 -3.87 3.23
N VAL A 26 -10.88 -2.64 3.49
CA VAL A 26 -12.02 -2.32 4.35
C VAL A 26 -13.23 -2.15 3.45
N MET A 27 -14.28 -2.93 3.68
CA MET A 27 -15.53 -2.81 2.94
C MET A 27 -16.74 -2.83 3.87
N LYS A 28 -17.82 -2.16 3.46
CA LYS A 28 -19.16 -2.42 4.00
C LYS A 28 -19.56 -3.84 3.61
N MET A 29 -19.78 -4.70 4.61
CA MET A 29 -20.19 -6.09 4.41
C MET A 29 -21.36 -6.43 5.33
N GLU A 30 -22.17 -7.40 4.92
CA GLU A 30 -23.17 -8.00 5.77
C GLU A 30 -22.53 -9.13 6.58
N ALA A 31 -22.44 -8.95 7.89
CA ALA A 31 -21.95 -9.98 8.80
C ALA A 31 -23.06 -10.99 9.08
N LEU A 32 -22.70 -12.28 9.14
CA LEU A 32 -23.61 -13.31 9.63
C LEU A 32 -23.85 -13.12 11.14
N THR A 33 -25.08 -13.36 11.57
CA THR A 33 -25.40 -13.47 13.00
C THR A 33 -24.95 -14.83 13.55
N ASP A 34 -24.85 -14.94 14.88
CA ASP A 34 -24.58 -16.23 15.53
C ASP A 34 -25.67 -17.26 15.22
N ASP A 35 -26.92 -16.82 15.04
CA ASP A 35 -28.05 -17.67 14.65
C ASP A 35 -27.90 -18.20 13.21
N ASP A 36 -27.46 -17.36 12.27
CA ASP A 36 -27.15 -17.80 10.90
C ASP A 36 -26.03 -18.83 10.88
N ILE A 37 -24.98 -18.60 11.68
CA ILE A 37 -23.86 -19.53 11.83
C ILE A 37 -24.36 -20.85 12.43
N ARG A 38 -25.19 -20.79 13.48
CA ARG A 38 -25.76 -21.96 14.15
C ARG A 38 -26.66 -22.76 13.21
N ALA A 39 -27.46 -22.09 12.38
CA ALA A 39 -28.34 -22.71 11.38
C ALA A 39 -27.56 -23.47 10.30
N MET A 40 -26.29 -23.13 10.07
CA MET A 40 -25.41 -23.83 9.14
C MET A 40 -24.79 -25.13 9.69
N ILE A 41 -24.90 -25.39 11.00
CA ILE A 41 -24.21 -26.52 11.66
C ILE A 41 -25.21 -27.62 12.05
N ASP A 42 -24.92 -28.85 11.65
CA ASP A 42 -25.64 -30.05 12.08
C ASP A 42 -24.97 -30.70 13.30
N ASP A 43 -25.71 -30.75 14.43
CA ASP A 43 -25.21 -31.32 15.69
C ASP A 43 -24.94 -32.83 15.60
N ASN A 44 -25.60 -33.55 14.68
CA ASN A 44 -25.31 -34.97 14.47
C ASN A 44 -23.90 -35.16 13.93
N LEU A 45 -23.47 -34.32 12.97
CA LEU A 45 -22.12 -34.36 12.41
C LEU A 45 -21.06 -34.02 13.47
N VAL A 46 -21.37 -33.07 14.37
CA VAL A 46 -20.51 -32.73 15.52
C VAL A 46 -20.41 -33.91 16.49
N ALA A 47 -21.53 -34.54 16.82
CA ALA A 47 -21.56 -35.72 17.68
C ALA A 47 -20.78 -36.90 17.07
N GLU A 48 -20.91 -37.13 15.77
CA GLU A 48 -20.12 -38.12 15.04
C GLU A 48 -18.62 -37.83 15.04
N PHE A 49 -18.23 -36.56 14.88
CA PHE A 49 -16.84 -36.15 15.02
C PHE A 49 -16.31 -36.47 16.41
N LYS A 50 -17.05 -36.13 17.47
CA LYS A 50 -16.68 -36.43 18.85
C LYS A 50 -16.58 -37.93 19.13
N LYS A 51 -17.44 -38.75 18.55
CA LYS A 51 -17.36 -40.23 18.65
C LYS A 51 -16.07 -40.82 18.07
N ARG A 52 -15.39 -40.09 17.18
CA ARG A 52 -14.10 -40.48 16.57
C ARG A 52 -12.89 -39.87 17.27
N ALA A 53 -13.09 -39.18 18.40
CA ALA A 53 -11.99 -38.64 19.20
C ALA A 53 -11.29 -39.76 19.98
N LEU A 54 -10.01 -39.57 20.28
CA LEU A 54 -9.29 -40.46 21.18
C LEU A 54 -9.87 -40.31 22.59
N ASN A 55 -10.37 -41.41 23.15
CA ASN A 55 -10.95 -41.45 24.49
C ASN A 55 -10.55 -42.78 25.16
N PRO A 56 -9.98 -42.76 26.38
CA PRO A 56 -9.62 -44.00 27.10
C PRO A 56 -10.83 -44.90 27.42
N GLU A 57 -12.05 -44.36 27.48
CA GLU A 57 -13.29 -45.13 27.69
C GLU A 57 -13.76 -45.87 26.43
N ASN A 58 -13.29 -45.47 25.24
CA ASN A 58 -13.53 -46.16 23.97
C ASN A 58 -12.24 -46.19 23.13
N PRO A 59 -11.24 -46.99 23.54
CA PRO A 59 -9.88 -46.88 23.01
C PRO A 59 -9.74 -47.48 21.61
N PHE A 60 -8.98 -46.79 20.76
CA PHE A 60 -8.49 -47.29 19.48
C PHE A 60 -7.13 -46.64 19.16
N ILE A 61 -6.39 -47.23 18.22
CA ILE A 61 -5.10 -46.68 17.76
C ILE A 61 -5.25 -46.02 16.38
N ARG A 62 -4.42 -45.01 16.09
CA ARG A 62 -4.33 -44.34 14.79
C ARG A 62 -2.87 -43.98 14.49
N GLY A 63 -2.51 -43.91 13.21
CA GLY A 63 -1.12 -43.64 12.81
C GLY A 63 -0.20 -44.85 12.96
N THR A 64 -0.72 -46.05 12.66
CA THR A 64 0.06 -47.29 12.65
C THR A 64 1.15 -47.26 11.58
N ALA A 65 2.25 -47.98 11.80
CA ALA A 65 3.22 -48.28 10.75
C ALA A 65 2.66 -49.39 9.83
N GLN A 66 2.74 -49.19 8.52
CA GLN A 66 2.23 -50.11 7.50
C GLN A 66 3.32 -50.39 6.46
N ASN A 67 3.42 -51.65 6.04
CA ASN A 67 4.32 -52.07 4.97
C ASN A 67 3.69 -51.84 3.58
N PRO A 68 4.45 -52.01 2.49
CA PRO A 68 3.94 -51.84 1.12
C PRO A 68 2.79 -52.79 0.75
N ASP A 69 2.63 -53.90 1.48
CA ASP A 69 1.59 -54.91 1.27
C ASP A 69 0.16 -54.38 1.54
N VAL A 70 0.00 -53.35 2.38
CA VAL A 70 -1.31 -52.79 2.74
C VAL A 70 -1.41 -51.27 2.66
N TYR A 71 -0.28 -50.54 2.64
CA TYR A 71 -0.30 -49.08 2.68
C TYR A 71 -1.04 -48.47 1.50
N PHE A 72 -0.87 -49.00 0.29
CA PHE A 72 -1.53 -48.47 -0.90
C PHE A 72 -3.06 -48.64 -0.82
N GLN A 73 -3.54 -49.84 -0.47
CA GLN A 73 -4.97 -50.10 -0.26
C GLN A 73 -5.53 -49.19 0.83
N GLY A 74 -4.80 -49.01 1.93
CA GLY A 74 -5.12 -48.08 3.01
C GLY A 74 -5.29 -46.64 2.51
N ARG A 75 -4.42 -46.18 1.62
CA ARG A 75 -4.44 -44.81 1.08
C ARG A 75 -5.66 -44.55 0.18
N GLU A 76 -6.12 -45.56 -0.57
CA GLU A 76 -7.29 -45.48 -1.46
C GLU A 76 -8.63 -45.54 -0.70
N THR A 77 -8.64 -46.00 0.57
CA THR A 77 -9.89 -46.11 1.36
C THR A 77 -10.63 -44.78 1.56
N VAL A 78 -9.93 -43.65 1.39
CA VAL A 78 -10.49 -42.32 1.61
C VAL A 78 -11.15 -41.72 0.37
N ASN A 79 -11.01 -42.33 -0.81
CA ASN A 79 -11.45 -41.74 -2.09
C ASN A 79 -12.92 -41.31 -2.06
N LYS A 80 -13.80 -42.17 -1.54
CA LYS A 80 -15.24 -41.86 -1.40
C LYS A 80 -15.55 -40.55 -0.65
N PHE A 81 -14.69 -40.13 0.28
CA PHE A 81 -14.87 -38.86 1.00
C PHE A 81 -14.46 -37.67 0.13
N TYR A 82 -13.40 -37.81 -0.68
CA TYR A 82 -12.98 -36.78 -1.62
C TYR A 82 -13.95 -36.66 -2.81
N ASP A 83 -14.46 -37.79 -3.32
CA ASP A 83 -15.42 -37.82 -4.44
C ASP A 83 -16.76 -37.16 -4.07
N ALA A 84 -17.23 -37.37 -2.84
CA ALA A 84 -18.49 -36.79 -2.34
C ALA A 84 -18.33 -35.33 -1.86
N CYS A 85 -17.11 -34.87 -1.59
CA CYS A 85 -16.84 -33.55 -1.01
C CYS A 85 -17.37 -32.37 -1.86
N PRO A 86 -17.20 -32.33 -3.19
CA PRO A 86 -17.75 -31.26 -4.02
C PRO A 86 -19.26 -31.05 -3.85
N ASP A 87 -20.05 -32.12 -3.89
CA ASP A 87 -21.51 -32.05 -3.73
C ASP A 87 -21.90 -31.55 -2.33
N MET A 88 -21.17 -31.98 -1.29
CA MET A 88 -21.38 -31.49 0.08
C MET A 88 -21.03 -30.01 0.24
N VAL A 89 -20.00 -29.52 -0.44
CA VAL A 89 -19.67 -28.10 -0.48
C VAL A 89 -20.75 -27.31 -1.21
N GLN A 90 -21.25 -27.80 -2.35
CA GLN A 90 -22.34 -27.15 -3.09
C GLN A 90 -23.61 -27.09 -2.22
N LYS A 91 -23.97 -28.18 -1.55
CA LYS A 91 -25.07 -28.21 -0.57
C LYS A 91 -24.89 -27.16 0.53
N ALA A 92 -23.68 -27.01 1.06
CA ALA A 92 -23.39 -25.98 2.06
C ALA A 92 -23.50 -24.55 1.48
N MET A 93 -23.13 -24.33 0.22
CA MET A 93 -23.35 -23.05 -0.48
C MET A 93 -24.85 -22.75 -0.65
N ASP A 94 -25.64 -23.74 -1.08
CA ASP A 94 -27.08 -23.59 -1.27
C ASP A 94 -27.82 -23.35 0.06
N ASN A 95 -27.36 -23.98 1.15
CA ASN A 95 -27.91 -23.73 2.48
C ASN A 95 -27.61 -22.31 2.96
N LEU A 96 -26.40 -21.78 2.71
CA LEU A 96 -26.11 -20.37 2.99
C LEU A 96 -27.03 -19.44 2.19
N ALA A 97 -27.30 -19.76 0.93
CA ALA A 97 -28.18 -18.98 0.07
C ALA A 97 -29.62 -18.94 0.60
N LYS A 98 -30.13 -20.04 1.15
CA LYS A 98 -31.46 -20.08 1.80
C LYS A 98 -31.55 -19.17 3.02
N ILE A 99 -30.47 -19.05 3.79
CA ILE A 99 -30.41 -18.23 5.01
C ILE A 99 -30.24 -16.75 4.66
N THR A 100 -29.39 -16.46 3.68
CA THR A 100 -28.85 -15.09 3.47
C THR A 100 -29.21 -14.46 2.13
N GLY A 101 -29.80 -15.22 1.21
CA GLY A 101 -30.02 -14.83 -0.18
C GLY A 101 -28.76 -14.88 -1.05
N ARG A 102 -27.56 -15.07 -0.49
CA ARG A 102 -26.30 -15.08 -1.25
C ARG A 102 -25.99 -16.46 -1.82
N GLN A 103 -26.23 -16.62 -3.12
CA GLN A 103 -25.93 -17.85 -3.84
C GLN A 103 -24.45 -17.92 -4.24
N TYR A 104 -23.85 -19.09 -4.05
CA TYR A 104 -22.52 -19.43 -4.56
C TYR A 104 -22.56 -20.77 -5.30
N LYS A 105 -21.61 -20.99 -6.20
CA LYS A 105 -21.35 -22.27 -6.85
C LYS A 105 -19.88 -22.64 -6.72
N LEU A 106 -19.55 -23.93 -6.85
CA LEU A 106 -18.15 -24.40 -6.86
C LEU A 106 -17.32 -23.68 -7.93
N PHE A 107 -17.94 -23.50 -9.09
CA PHE A 107 -17.47 -22.70 -10.22
C PHE A 107 -18.60 -21.75 -10.61
N ASP A 108 -18.35 -20.45 -10.48
CA ASP A 108 -19.38 -19.43 -10.57
C ASP A 108 -19.19 -18.61 -11.84
N TYR A 109 -20.08 -18.80 -12.82
CA TYR A 109 -20.01 -18.12 -14.11
C TYR A 109 -20.78 -16.81 -14.09
N TYR A 110 -20.16 -15.76 -14.62
CA TYR A 110 -20.75 -14.46 -14.82
C TYR A 110 -20.41 -13.91 -16.21
N GLY A 111 -21.41 -13.45 -16.97
CA GLY A 111 -21.19 -12.90 -18.31
C GLY A 111 -22.32 -13.21 -19.28
N ALA A 112 -22.04 -13.04 -20.57
CA ALA A 112 -23.01 -13.33 -21.62
C ALA A 112 -23.41 -14.82 -21.61
N PRO A 113 -24.71 -15.18 -21.68
CA PRO A 113 -25.13 -16.58 -21.79
C PRO A 113 -24.62 -17.29 -23.05
N ASP A 114 -24.29 -16.52 -24.09
CA ASP A 114 -23.73 -16.98 -25.37
C ASP A 114 -22.26 -16.58 -25.56
N ALA A 115 -21.52 -16.43 -24.45
CA ALA A 115 -20.11 -16.04 -24.49
C ALA A 115 -19.27 -16.96 -25.38
N LYS A 116 -18.34 -16.33 -26.13
CA LYS A 116 -17.35 -16.98 -26.99
C LYS A 116 -15.96 -17.03 -26.35
N ARG A 117 -15.66 -16.05 -25.49
CA ARG A 117 -14.37 -15.91 -24.81
C ARG A 117 -14.58 -15.84 -23.30
N VAL A 118 -13.87 -16.66 -22.54
CA VAL A 118 -14.01 -16.70 -21.08
C VAL A 118 -12.65 -16.58 -20.39
N ILE A 119 -12.59 -15.77 -19.33
CA ILE A 119 -11.46 -15.77 -18.39
C ILE A 119 -11.81 -16.66 -17.20
N ILE A 120 -10.90 -17.54 -16.79
CA ILE A 120 -11.03 -18.40 -15.61
C ILE A 120 -9.96 -18.00 -14.61
N LEU A 121 -10.38 -17.65 -13.40
CA LEU A 121 -9.47 -17.20 -12.34
C LEU A 121 -10.05 -17.39 -10.95
N MET A 122 -9.22 -17.13 -9.95
CA MET A 122 -9.55 -17.28 -8.53
C MET A 122 -9.05 -16.07 -7.73
N GLY A 123 -9.62 -15.85 -6.55
CA GLY A 123 -9.23 -14.75 -5.66
C GLY A 123 -9.88 -13.42 -6.03
N SER A 124 -9.28 -12.32 -5.58
CA SER A 124 -9.83 -10.96 -5.75
C SER A 124 -9.84 -10.50 -7.20
N GLY A 125 -8.91 -10.99 -8.03
CA GLY A 125 -8.86 -10.66 -9.46
C GLY A 125 -10.16 -10.98 -10.20
N ALA A 126 -10.95 -11.94 -9.69
CA ALA A 126 -12.26 -12.30 -10.23
C ALA A 126 -13.30 -11.17 -10.09
N GLU A 127 -13.18 -10.30 -9.09
CA GLU A 127 -14.08 -9.16 -8.91
C GLU A 127 -13.76 -8.04 -9.91
N ALA A 128 -12.47 -7.70 -10.08
CA ALA A 128 -12.03 -6.78 -11.13
C ALA A 128 -12.40 -7.28 -12.54
N ALA A 129 -12.27 -8.59 -12.77
CA ALA A 129 -12.67 -9.20 -14.04
C ALA A 129 -14.18 -9.13 -14.27
N GLN A 130 -15.00 -9.38 -13.24
CA GLN A 130 -16.45 -9.22 -13.33
C GLN A 130 -16.83 -7.77 -13.66
N GLU A 131 -16.27 -6.79 -12.95
CA GLU A 131 -16.55 -5.37 -13.21
C GLU A 131 -16.20 -4.97 -14.66
N THR A 132 -15.12 -5.53 -15.19
CA THR A 132 -14.72 -5.30 -16.59
C THR A 132 -15.69 -5.98 -17.57
N VAL A 133 -16.14 -7.20 -17.26
CA VAL A 133 -17.17 -7.89 -18.06
C VAL A 133 -18.46 -7.07 -18.07
N ASP A 134 -18.92 -6.56 -16.93
CA ASP A 134 -20.10 -5.67 -16.85
C ASP A 134 -20.01 -4.47 -17.77
N TYR A 135 -18.85 -3.81 -17.78
CA TYR A 135 -18.61 -2.66 -18.64
C TYR A 135 -18.62 -3.01 -20.14
N LEU A 136 -18.08 -4.17 -20.51
CA LEU A 136 -17.94 -4.62 -21.89
C LEU A 136 -19.21 -5.29 -22.45
N LEU A 137 -20.06 -5.89 -21.60
CA LEU A 137 -21.35 -6.45 -22.02
C LEU A 137 -22.27 -5.38 -22.62
N ASN A 138 -22.24 -4.16 -22.08
CA ASN A 138 -22.96 -3.00 -22.62
C ASN A 138 -22.46 -2.56 -24.01
N ARG A 139 -21.42 -3.21 -24.54
CA ARG A 139 -20.82 -2.95 -25.86
C ARG A 139 -20.89 -4.18 -26.78
N GLU A 140 -21.84 -5.08 -26.51
CA GLU A 140 -22.14 -6.27 -27.32
C GLU A 140 -21.01 -7.31 -27.39
N GLU A 141 -20.04 -7.26 -26.46
CA GLU A 141 -18.97 -8.26 -26.36
C GLU A 141 -19.53 -9.59 -25.80
N LYS A 142 -19.31 -10.69 -26.53
CA LYS A 142 -19.69 -12.06 -26.09
C LYS A 142 -18.64 -12.68 -25.19
N ILE A 143 -18.54 -12.17 -23.97
CA ILE A 143 -17.51 -12.55 -23.00
C ILE A 143 -18.09 -12.96 -21.65
N GLY A 144 -17.28 -13.68 -20.87
CA GLY A 144 -17.61 -14.02 -19.50
C GLY A 144 -16.39 -14.30 -18.64
N VAL A 145 -16.64 -14.46 -17.34
CA VAL A 145 -15.66 -14.82 -16.33
C VAL A 145 -16.18 -16.01 -15.53
N LEU A 146 -15.32 -17.00 -15.29
CA LEU A 146 -15.57 -18.11 -14.38
C LEU A 146 -14.73 -17.95 -13.12
N LYS A 147 -15.40 -17.79 -11.99
CA LYS A 147 -14.78 -17.64 -10.67
C LYS A 147 -14.66 -19.02 -10.01
N VAL A 148 -13.45 -19.48 -9.80
CA VAL A 148 -13.19 -20.75 -9.09
C VAL A 148 -13.35 -20.52 -7.58
N ARG A 149 -14.29 -21.21 -6.93
CA ARG A 149 -14.55 -21.10 -5.49
C ARG A 149 -14.04 -22.31 -4.72
N LEU A 150 -14.25 -23.51 -5.24
CA LEU A 150 -13.66 -24.74 -4.72
C LEU A 150 -12.54 -25.21 -5.64
N TYR A 151 -11.30 -24.86 -5.31
CA TYR A 151 -10.14 -25.32 -6.09
C TYR A 151 -9.80 -26.79 -5.85
N ARG A 152 -9.93 -27.25 -4.60
CA ARG A 152 -9.72 -28.66 -4.22
C ARG A 152 -10.77 -29.14 -3.21
N PRO A 153 -11.34 -30.34 -3.40
CA PRO A 153 -11.15 -31.25 -4.54
C PRO A 153 -11.70 -30.65 -5.86
N TRP A 154 -10.98 -30.84 -6.96
CA TRP A 154 -11.38 -30.30 -8.26
C TRP A 154 -12.49 -31.15 -8.85
N SER A 155 -13.63 -30.55 -9.18
CA SER A 155 -14.78 -31.27 -9.74
C SER A 155 -14.97 -30.96 -11.22
N ALA A 156 -14.43 -31.84 -12.08
CA ALA A 156 -14.54 -31.73 -13.54
C ALA A 156 -15.99 -31.60 -14.02
N LYS A 157 -16.92 -32.36 -13.42
CA LYS A 157 -18.36 -32.29 -13.71
C LYS A 157 -18.91 -30.86 -13.53
N HIS A 158 -18.79 -30.31 -12.32
CA HIS A 158 -19.33 -28.99 -12.00
C HIS A 158 -18.63 -27.88 -12.78
N PHE A 159 -17.33 -28.04 -13.08
CA PHE A 159 -16.59 -27.12 -13.94
C PHE A 159 -17.19 -27.08 -15.35
N LEU A 160 -17.36 -28.22 -16.01
CA LEU A 160 -17.90 -28.29 -17.37
C LEU A 160 -19.35 -27.80 -17.44
N GLU A 161 -20.17 -28.12 -16.44
CA GLU A 161 -21.57 -27.67 -16.33
C GLU A 161 -21.70 -26.15 -16.14
N SER A 162 -20.67 -25.49 -15.60
CA SER A 162 -20.70 -24.04 -15.33
C SER A 162 -20.43 -23.17 -16.55
N LEU A 163 -19.87 -23.73 -17.63
CA LEU A 163 -19.46 -22.96 -18.81
C LEU A 163 -20.54 -22.96 -19.92
N PRO A 164 -20.77 -21.82 -20.60
CA PRO A 164 -21.64 -21.80 -21.77
C PRO A 164 -21.14 -22.72 -22.89
N LYS A 165 -22.05 -23.44 -23.54
CA LYS A 165 -21.71 -24.35 -24.65
C LYS A 165 -21.09 -23.64 -25.87
N THR A 166 -21.27 -22.32 -25.95
CA THR A 166 -20.80 -21.46 -27.04
C THR A 166 -19.34 -21.05 -26.92
N VAL A 167 -18.66 -21.38 -25.81
CA VAL A 167 -17.27 -20.97 -25.56
C VAL A 167 -16.33 -21.58 -26.60
N GLU A 168 -15.47 -20.74 -27.18
CA GLU A 168 -14.49 -21.11 -28.21
C GLU A 168 -13.05 -20.89 -27.73
N LYS A 169 -12.83 -19.91 -26.84
CA LYS A 169 -11.49 -19.55 -26.34
C LYS A 169 -11.52 -19.26 -24.84
N ILE A 170 -10.52 -19.74 -24.11
CA ILE A 170 -10.39 -19.64 -22.66
C ILE A 170 -9.01 -19.09 -22.32
N ALA A 171 -8.96 -18.07 -21.46
CA ALA A 171 -7.73 -17.67 -20.77
C ALA A 171 -7.82 -18.06 -19.30
N VAL A 172 -6.83 -18.82 -18.80
CA VAL A 172 -6.74 -19.21 -17.40
C VAL A 172 -5.67 -18.36 -16.72
N LEU A 173 -6.03 -17.67 -15.64
CA LEU A 173 -5.13 -16.75 -14.95
C LEU A 173 -4.73 -17.29 -13.57
N ASP A 174 -3.43 -17.49 -13.42
CA ASP A 174 -2.81 -18.00 -12.19
C ASP A 174 -2.08 -16.87 -11.44
N ARG A 175 -2.34 -16.77 -10.14
CA ARG A 175 -1.65 -15.84 -9.23
C ARG A 175 -0.44 -16.50 -8.56
N THR A 176 0.35 -17.22 -9.35
CA THR A 176 1.55 -17.93 -8.92
C THR A 176 2.54 -18.05 -10.08
N LYS A 177 3.75 -18.54 -9.81
CA LYS A 177 4.74 -18.91 -10.81
C LYS A 177 5.44 -20.19 -10.35
N GLU A 178 5.40 -21.22 -11.19
CA GLU A 178 6.15 -22.47 -10.98
C GLU A 178 7.29 -22.57 -12.01
N PRO A 179 8.53 -22.15 -11.66
CA PRO A 179 9.63 -22.14 -12.62
C PRO A 179 9.94 -23.55 -13.15
N GLY A 180 9.88 -23.72 -14.47
CA GLY A 180 10.17 -24.99 -15.14
C GLY A 180 8.96 -25.92 -15.32
N ALA A 181 7.80 -25.59 -14.76
CA ALA A 181 6.56 -26.32 -15.02
C ALA A 181 6.06 -26.09 -16.46
N LEU A 182 5.27 -27.04 -16.99
CA LEU A 182 4.62 -26.90 -18.30
C LEU A 182 3.58 -25.78 -18.34
N GLY A 183 3.05 -25.40 -17.19
CA GLY A 183 2.09 -24.32 -17.00
C GLY A 183 1.73 -24.23 -15.52
N GLU A 184 0.99 -23.19 -15.16
CA GLU A 184 0.58 -22.96 -13.78
C GLU A 184 -0.57 -23.88 -13.33
N PRO A 185 -0.77 -24.08 -12.00
CA PRO A 185 -1.65 -25.13 -11.49
C PRO A 185 -3.10 -25.06 -11.99
N LEU A 186 -3.73 -23.89 -11.99
CA LEU A 186 -5.12 -23.76 -12.43
C LEU A 186 -5.22 -23.98 -13.95
N TYR A 187 -4.28 -23.43 -14.72
CA TYR A 187 -4.18 -23.71 -16.15
C TYR A 187 -4.09 -25.21 -16.45
N LEU A 188 -3.22 -25.95 -15.73
CA LEU A 188 -3.06 -27.39 -15.93
C LEU A 188 -4.32 -28.18 -15.56
N ASP A 189 -5.02 -27.83 -14.47
CA ASP A 189 -6.28 -28.47 -14.10
C ASP A 189 -7.36 -28.28 -15.17
N VAL A 190 -7.46 -27.07 -15.75
CA VAL A 190 -8.41 -26.77 -16.84
C VAL A 190 -8.06 -27.56 -18.10
N VAL A 191 -6.78 -27.56 -18.50
CA VAL A 191 -6.33 -28.31 -19.69
C VAL A 191 -6.59 -29.81 -19.51
N SER A 192 -6.24 -30.39 -18.36
CA SER A 192 -6.48 -31.82 -18.08
C SER A 192 -7.96 -32.15 -18.11
N THR A 193 -8.80 -31.32 -17.49
CA THR A 193 -10.27 -31.50 -17.45
C THR A 193 -10.86 -31.53 -18.85
N LEU A 194 -10.47 -30.58 -19.70
CA LEU A 194 -10.99 -30.49 -21.06
C LEU A 194 -10.47 -31.65 -21.94
N ALA A 195 -9.21 -32.05 -21.76
CA ALA A 195 -8.64 -33.19 -22.47
C ALA A 195 -9.32 -34.51 -22.09
N GLU A 196 -9.56 -34.76 -20.80
CA GLU A 196 -10.30 -35.93 -20.33
C GLU A 196 -11.77 -35.91 -20.79
N ALA A 197 -12.41 -34.74 -20.79
CA ALA A 197 -13.77 -34.60 -21.29
C ALA A 197 -13.89 -34.91 -22.79
N LEU A 198 -12.86 -34.54 -23.56
CA LEU A 198 -12.78 -34.87 -24.99
C LEU A 198 -12.63 -36.38 -25.19
N THR A 199 -11.72 -37.05 -24.46
CA THR A 199 -11.49 -38.50 -24.62
C THR A 199 -12.68 -39.35 -24.16
N THR A 200 -13.45 -38.85 -23.19
CA THR A 200 -14.66 -39.51 -22.67
C THR A 200 -15.95 -39.11 -23.38
N ASN A 201 -15.90 -38.25 -24.39
CA ASN A 201 -17.07 -37.69 -25.09
C ASN A 201 -18.07 -36.99 -24.16
N THR A 202 -17.57 -36.32 -23.10
CA THR A 202 -18.37 -35.53 -22.15
C THR A 202 -18.15 -34.03 -22.28
N LEU A 203 -17.39 -33.60 -23.30
CA LEU A 203 -17.15 -32.19 -23.59
C LEU A 203 -18.48 -31.46 -23.90
N PRO A 204 -18.80 -30.34 -23.22
CA PRO A 204 -20.07 -29.64 -23.41
C PRO A 204 -20.08 -28.71 -24.64
N PHE A 205 -18.92 -28.48 -25.24
CA PHE A 205 -18.72 -27.58 -26.38
C PHE A 205 -18.81 -28.34 -27.70
N GLU A 206 -19.13 -27.64 -28.79
CA GLU A 206 -19.14 -28.22 -30.14
C GLU A 206 -17.74 -28.72 -30.55
N LYS A 207 -16.70 -28.00 -30.12
CA LYS A 207 -15.29 -28.31 -30.39
C LYS A 207 -14.44 -27.97 -29.16
N MET A 208 -13.27 -28.58 -29.05
CA MET A 208 -12.29 -28.25 -28.01
C MET A 208 -11.96 -26.75 -28.07
N PRO A 209 -12.23 -25.97 -27.00
CA PRO A 209 -11.88 -24.55 -27.00
C PRO A 209 -10.37 -24.37 -26.96
N LYS A 210 -9.88 -23.26 -27.53
CA LYS A 210 -8.48 -22.88 -27.44
C LYS A 210 -8.19 -22.37 -26.04
N VAL A 211 -7.24 -22.98 -25.33
CA VAL A 211 -6.90 -22.62 -23.94
C VAL A 211 -5.52 -21.98 -23.92
N VAL A 212 -5.41 -20.83 -23.26
CA VAL A 212 -4.14 -20.17 -22.95
C VAL A 212 -4.01 -19.90 -21.45
N GLY A 213 -2.80 -20.01 -20.91
CA GLY A 213 -2.45 -19.70 -19.54
C GLY A 213 -1.75 -18.35 -19.43
N GLY A 214 -2.03 -17.62 -18.36
CA GLY A 214 -1.41 -16.34 -18.04
C GLY A 214 -1.14 -16.18 -16.55
N ARG A 215 -0.08 -15.45 -16.21
CA ARG A 215 0.26 -15.08 -14.82
C ARG A 215 -0.10 -13.63 -14.54
N TYR A 216 -0.60 -13.38 -13.34
CA TYR A 216 -0.95 -12.03 -12.89
C TYR A 216 -0.71 -11.84 -11.39
N GLY A 217 -0.68 -10.60 -10.92
CA GLY A 217 -0.90 -10.26 -9.50
C GLY A 217 0.14 -10.78 -8.49
N LEU A 218 1.33 -11.23 -8.93
CA LEU A 218 2.37 -11.72 -8.04
C LEU A 218 2.79 -10.63 -7.05
N SER A 219 2.89 -10.99 -5.77
CA SER A 219 3.23 -10.05 -4.68
C SER A 219 2.40 -8.77 -4.67
N SER A 220 1.09 -8.90 -4.95
CA SER A 220 0.16 -7.77 -5.02
C SER A 220 0.45 -6.76 -6.13
N LYS A 221 1.12 -7.18 -7.21
CA LYS A 221 1.09 -6.43 -8.47
C LYS A 221 -0.37 -6.12 -8.84
N GLU A 222 -0.62 -4.91 -9.33
CA GLU A 222 -1.96 -4.49 -9.69
C GLU A 222 -2.58 -5.39 -10.78
N PHE A 223 -3.90 -5.48 -10.76
CA PHE A 223 -4.69 -6.17 -11.77
C PHE A 223 -5.93 -5.33 -12.08
N THR A 224 -5.77 -4.41 -13.03
CA THR A 224 -6.77 -3.39 -13.37
C THR A 224 -7.69 -3.85 -14.51
N PRO A 225 -8.81 -3.14 -14.76
CA PRO A 225 -9.66 -3.39 -15.90
C PRO A 225 -8.96 -3.32 -17.26
N ALA A 226 -7.95 -2.46 -17.41
CA ALA A 226 -7.10 -2.39 -18.60
C ALA A 226 -6.36 -3.73 -18.83
N MET A 227 -5.85 -4.34 -17.76
CA MET A 227 -5.19 -5.63 -17.82
C MET A 227 -6.16 -6.76 -18.16
N VAL A 228 -7.37 -6.76 -17.58
CA VAL A 228 -8.43 -7.72 -17.93
C VAL A 228 -8.81 -7.59 -19.41
N LYS A 229 -8.97 -6.34 -19.90
CA LYS A 229 -9.23 -6.08 -21.31
C LYS A 229 -8.11 -6.60 -22.22
N ALA A 230 -6.84 -6.39 -21.85
CA ALA A 230 -5.70 -6.93 -22.60
C ALA A 230 -5.75 -8.47 -22.72
N VAL A 231 -6.20 -9.18 -21.68
CA VAL A 231 -6.42 -10.63 -21.74
C VAL A 231 -7.55 -10.99 -22.71
N PHE A 232 -8.67 -10.27 -22.69
CA PHE A 232 -9.76 -10.49 -23.66
C PHE A 232 -9.36 -10.15 -25.09
N ASP A 233 -8.54 -9.12 -25.29
CA ASP A 233 -8.02 -8.74 -26.61
C ASP A 233 -7.02 -9.79 -27.11
N ASN A 234 -6.18 -10.36 -26.25
CA ASN A 234 -5.36 -11.52 -26.61
C ASN A 234 -6.23 -12.71 -27.07
N LEU A 235 -7.37 -12.97 -26.40
CA LEU A 235 -8.33 -14.00 -26.83
C LEU A 235 -9.05 -13.66 -28.15
N LYS A 236 -9.07 -12.41 -28.61
CA LYS A 236 -9.62 -12.07 -29.93
C LYS A 236 -8.74 -12.56 -31.07
N LEU A 237 -7.43 -12.65 -30.87
CA LEU A 237 -6.46 -13.08 -31.88
C LEU A 237 -6.74 -14.51 -32.36
N ASP A 238 -6.46 -14.81 -33.63
CA ASP A 238 -6.55 -16.17 -34.17
C ASP A 238 -5.59 -17.13 -33.44
N GLU A 239 -4.39 -16.62 -33.15
CA GLU A 239 -3.34 -17.26 -32.35
C GLU A 239 -3.06 -16.45 -31.07
N PRO A 240 -3.88 -16.60 -30.01
CA PRO A 240 -3.63 -15.95 -28.73
C PRO A 240 -2.28 -16.36 -28.16
N LYS A 241 -1.53 -15.39 -27.60
CA LYS A 241 -0.29 -15.65 -26.87
C LYS A 241 -0.60 -16.55 -25.67
N ASN A 242 0.12 -17.67 -25.56
CA ASN A 242 0.07 -18.58 -24.41
C ASN A 242 1.23 -18.31 -23.44
N HIS A 243 1.13 -18.77 -22.20
CA HIS A 243 2.10 -18.58 -21.11
C HIS A 243 2.49 -17.12 -20.86
N PHE A 244 1.53 -16.23 -21.05
CA PHE A 244 1.76 -14.79 -20.98
C PHE A 244 1.88 -14.28 -19.53
N THR A 245 2.32 -13.04 -19.39
CA THR A 245 2.21 -12.26 -18.16
C THR A 245 1.38 -11.01 -18.42
N VAL A 246 0.73 -10.47 -17.40
CA VAL A 246 0.01 -9.19 -17.50
C VAL A 246 0.30 -8.32 -16.27
N GLY A 247 0.49 -7.02 -16.49
CA GLY A 247 0.86 -6.06 -15.45
C GLY A 247 2.37 -5.84 -15.25
N ILE A 248 3.22 -6.31 -16.18
CA ILE A 248 4.66 -6.05 -16.21
C ILE A 248 5.15 -5.77 -17.63
N ILE A 249 6.35 -5.21 -17.76
CA ILE A 249 7.06 -5.07 -19.04
C ILE A 249 8.16 -6.13 -19.11
N ASP A 250 7.88 -7.26 -19.76
CA ASP A 250 8.84 -8.33 -19.98
C ASP A 250 9.55 -8.16 -21.33
N ASP A 251 10.65 -7.44 -21.31
CA ASP A 251 11.52 -7.19 -22.48
C ASP A 251 12.65 -8.22 -22.62
N VAL A 252 12.62 -9.31 -21.84
CA VAL A 252 13.63 -10.37 -21.88
C VAL A 252 13.06 -11.63 -22.53
N THR A 253 11.91 -12.10 -22.05
CA THR A 253 11.24 -13.30 -22.58
C THR A 253 9.96 -12.99 -23.35
N PHE A 254 9.58 -11.71 -23.47
CA PHE A 254 8.47 -11.22 -24.30
C PHE A 254 7.11 -11.87 -23.98
N THR A 255 6.94 -12.32 -22.73
CA THR A 255 5.71 -12.97 -22.27
C THR A 255 4.61 -11.95 -21.95
N SER A 256 4.93 -10.69 -21.68
CA SER A 256 3.93 -9.69 -21.30
C SER A 256 2.94 -9.40 -22.43
N LEU A 257 1.69 -9.16 -22.07
CA LEU A 257 0.69 -8.55 -22.95
C LEU A 257 0.82 -7.03 -22.92
N ASP A 258 0.53 -6.39 -24.06
CA ASP A 258 0.43 -4.93 -24.13
C ASP A 258 -0.84 -4.48 -23.43
N VAL A 259 -0.72 -3.47 -22.56
CA VAL A 259 -1.82 -2.93 -21.75
C VAL A 259 -2.00 -1.46 -22.08
N ASP A 260 -3.21 -1.09 -22.49
CA ASP A 260 -3.61 0.30 -22.66
C ASP A 260 -4.08 0.87 -21.31
N GLU A 261 -3.15 1.53 -20.60
CA GLU A 261 -3.42 2.12 -19.27
C GLU A 261 -4.44 3.27 -19.30
N SER A 262 -4.76 3.82 -20.48
CA SER A 262 -5.81 4.83 -20.61
C SER A 262 -7.22 4.26 -20.47
N PHE A 263 -7.37 2.92 -20.52
CA PHE A 263 -8.64 2.25 -20.35
C PHE A 263 -9.09 2.23 -18.88
N VAL A 264 -9.85 3.24 -18.49
CA VAL A 264 -10.49 3.38 -17.18
C VAL A 264 -12.00 3.18 -17.30
N ILE A 265 -12.59 2.36 -16.43
CA ILE A 265 -14.03 2.04 -16.43
C ILE A 265 -14.78 2.65 -15.23
N GLU A 266 -14.07 3.31 -14.32
CA GLU A 266 -14.64 3.85 -13.08
C GLU A 266 -15.59 5.04 -13.38
N GLY A 267 -16.90 4.80 -13.41
CA GLY A 267 -17.92 5.81 -13.75
C GLY A 267 -18.23 6.82 -12.63
N ASN A 268 -18.88 7.95 -12.95
CA ASN A 268 -19.12 9.06 -12.00
C ASN A 268 -20.03 8.73 -10.80
N GLU A 269 -20.75 7.60 -10.82
CA GLU A 269 -21.65 7.17 -9.73
C GLU A 269 -20.89 6.76 -8.45
N VAL A 270 -19.62 6.37 -8.57
CA VAL A 270 -18.77 6.00 -7.43
C VAL A 270 -17.81 7.14 -7.15
N LYS A 271 -17.95 7.78 -5.98
CA LYS A 271 -17.01 8.79 -5.51
C LYS A 271 -15.65 8.16 -5.21
N ARG A 272 -14.61 8.62 -5.90
CA ARG A 272 -13.23 8.13 -5.72
C ARG A 272 -12.33 9.19 -5.10
N CYS A 273 -11.64 8.81 -4.03
CA CYS A 273 -10.81 9.72 -3.25
C CYS A 273 -9.41 9.14 -3.03
N LEU A 274 -8.39 10.00 -3.14
CA LEU A 274 -7.01 9.70 -2.78
C LEU A 274 -6.58 10.58 -1.60
N PHE A 275 -5.83 10.00 -0.67
CA PHE A 275 -5.23 10.75 0.43
C PHE A 275 -3.77 10.40 0.58
N TYR A 276 -2.91 11.40 0.39
CA TYR A 276 -1.48 11.34 0.60
C TYR A 276 -1.15 11.84 2.00
N GLY A 277 -0.52 11.00 2.78
CA GLY A 277 -0.04 11.32 4.13
C GLY A 277 1.32 10.69 4.39
N LEU A 278 1.83 10.86 5.61
CA LEU A 278 3.03 10.21 6.11
C LEU A 278 2.69 9.15 7.16
N GLY A 279 3.52 8.10 7.21
CA GLY A 279 3.44 7.09 8.26
C GLY A 279 3.42 7.74 9.65
N ALA A 280 2.41 7.40 10.44
CA ALA A 280 2.12 7.92 11.78
C ALA A 280 1.54 9.35 11.88
N ASP A 281 1.15 10.00 10.78
CA ASP A 281 0.48 11.33 10.82
C ASP A 281 -1.03 11.28 11.14
N GLY A 282 -1.61 10.07 11.18
CA GLY A 282 -3.02 9.83 11.49
C GLY A 282 -3.97 9.78 10.29
N THR A 283 -3.48 9.99 9.06
CA THR A 283 -4.27 9.99 7.82
C THR A 283 -5.03 8.68 7.59
N VAL A 284 -4.34 7.54 7.67
CA VAL A 284 -4.94 6.21 7.51
C VAL A 284 -6.04 5.96 8.54
N GLY A 285 -5.81 6.37 9.80
CA GLY A 285 -6.78 6.23 10.88
C GLY A 285 -8.03 7.07 10.64
N ALA A 286 -7.86 8.33 10.21
CA ALA A 286 -8.96 9.21 9.82
C ALA A 286 -9.77 8.61 8.67
N ASN A 287 -9.10 8.11 7.63
CA ASN A 287 -9.77 7.52 6.47
C ASN A 287 -10.54 6.24 6.82
N LYS A 288 -9.99 5.36 7.68
CA LYS A 288 -10.75 4.20 8.21
C LYS A 288 -12.01 4.63 8.96
N ASN A 289 -11.91 5.71 9.74
CA ASN A 289 -13.07 6.26 10.44
C ASN A 289 -14.09 6.86 9.46
N SER A 290 -13.65 7.59 8.43
CA SER A 290 -14.53 8.13 7.39
C SER A 290 -15.29 7.02 6.65
N ILE A 291 -14.62 5.92 6.29
CA ILE A 291 -15.26 4.74 5.69
C ILE A 291 -16.35 4.20 6.61
N LYS A 292 -16.06 4.09 7.91
CA LYS A 292 -17.01 3.60 8.89
C LYS A 292 -18.23 4.52 9.01
N ILE A 293 -18.03 5.84 9.12
CA ILE A 293 -19.12 6.82 9.18
C ILE A 293 -20.00 6.69 7.94
N ILE A 294 -19.42 6.71 6.74
CA ILE A 294 -20.20 6.66 5.50
C ILE A 294 -20.88 5.30 5.32
N GLY A 295 -20.19 4.19 5.64
CA GLY A 295 -20.73 2.85 5.48
C GLY A 295 -21.83 2.48 6.49
N GLU A 296 -21.75 2.97 7.74
CA GLU A 296 -22.72 2.68 8.80
C GLU A 296 -23.91 3.65 8.80
N GLU A 297 -23.69 4.93 8.47
CA GLU A 297 -24.71 5.98 8.62
C GLU A 297 -25.39 6.33 7.28
N THR A 298 -24.99 5.68 6.17
CA THR A 298 -25.60 5.88 4.84
C THR A 298 -25.85 4.55 4.13
N ASP A 299 -26.71 4.57 3.11
CA ASP A 299 -26.97 3.41 2.26
C ASP A 299 -25.82 3.08 1.31
N ASN A 300 -24.84 3.99 1.15
CA ASN A 300 -23.72 3.75 0.26
C ASN A 300 -22.88 2.54 0.70
N TYR A 301 -22.39 1.81 -0.29
CA TYR A 301 -21.24 0.95 -0.14
C TYR A 301 -19.99 1.81 0.03
N ALA A 302 -19.09 1.35 0.89
CA ALA A 302 -17.85 2.03 1.18
C ALA A 302 -16.70 1.02 1.06
N GLN A 303 -15.63 1.41 0.39
CA GLN A 303 -14.40 0.63 0.24
C GLN A 303 -13.20 1.52 0.60
N GLY A 304 -12.21 0.94 1.27
CA GLY A 304 -10.91 1.55 1.47
C GLY A 304 -9.77 0.56 1.35
N TYR A 305 -8.75 0.97 0.59
CA TYR A 305 -7.49 0.28 0.48
C TYR A 305 -6.35 1.24 0.81
N PHE A 306 -5.34 0.75 1.53
CA PHE A 306 -4.27 1.58 2.07
C PHE A 306 -2.93 1.05 1.58
N VAL A 307 -2.26 1.83 0.74
CA VAL A 307 -0.90 1.55 0.29
C VAL A 307 0.06 2.08 1.34
N TYR A 308 0.82 1.17 1.94
CA TYR A 308 1.93 1.48 2.83
C TYR A 308 3.24 1.24 2.09
N ASP A 309 4.26 2.03 2.41
CA ASP A 309 5.62 1.74 2.01
C ASP A 309 6.20 0.60 2.88
N SER A 310 7.22 -0.06 2.35
CA SER A 310 8.13 -0.97 3.05
C SER A 310 8.83 -0.33 4.27
N LYS A 311 9.03 0.99 4.23
CA LYS A 311 9.67 1.76 5.32
C LYS A 311 8.72 1.93 6.50
N LYS A 312 9.21 1.65 7.72
CA LYS A 312 8.39 1.61 8.95
C LYS A 312 7.93 2.98 9.41
N SER A 313 8.74 4.02 9.22
CA SER A 313 8.48 5.37 9.72
C SER A 313 8.70 6.42 8.62
N GLY A 314 7.89 7.49 8.64
CA GLY A 314 8.04 8.66 7.76
C GLY A 314 7.95 8.36 6.26
N SER A 315 7.26 7.30 5.89
CA SER A 315 7.04 6.93 4.50
C SER A 315 5.68 7.40 4.01
N THR A 316 5.55 7.60 2.71
CA THR A 316 4.30 8.05 2.11
C THR A 316 3.26 6.94 2.24
N THR A 317 2.07 7.30 2.73
CA THR A 317 0.89 6.42 2.70
C THR A 317 -0.12 6.99 1.72
N ILE A 318 -0.70 6.14 0.88
CA ILE A 318 -1.75 6.53 -0.06
C ILE A 318 -3.02 5.75 0.28
N SER A 319 -4.06 6.46 0.70
CA SER A 319 -5.37 5.86 0.95
C SER A 319 -6.25 6.00 -0.28
N HIS A 320 -6.80 4.88 -0.75
CA HIS A 320 -7.73 4.80 -1.88
C HIS A 320 -9.11 4.50 -1.34
N LEU A 321 -10.03 5.47 -1.42
CA LEU A 321 -11.39 5.31 -0.94
C LEU A 321 -12.39 5.36 -2.10
N ARG A 322 -13.43 4.53 -2.00
CA ARG A 322 -14.56 4.52 -2.92
C ARG A 322 -15.88 4.52 -2.14
N PHE A 323 -16.84 5.31 -2.59
CA PHE A 323 -18.19 5.38 -2.02
C PHE A 323 -19.21 5.40 -3.14
N GLY A 324 -20.26 4.58 -3.07
CA GLY A 324 -21.30 4.60 -4.10
C GLY A 324 -22.53 3.78 -3.74
N PRO A 325 -23.63 3.94 -4.51
CA PRO A 325 -24.90 3.29 -4.22
C PRO A 325 -24.93 1.80 -4.58
N LYS A 326 -23.96 1.31 -5.36
CA LYS A 326 -23.86 -0.09 -5.83
C LYS A 326 -22.69 -0.81 -5.15
N PRO A 327 -22.72 -2.15 -5.05
CA PRO A 327 -21.58 -2.94 -4.61
C PRO A 327 -20.31 -2.58 -5.39
N ILE A 328 -19.20 -2.44 -4.67
CA ILE A 328 -17.92 -2.01 -5.24
C ILE A 328 -17.07 -3.25 -5.52
N HIS A 329 -16.88 -3.58 -6.79
CA HIS A 329 -16.06 -4.72 -7.24
C HIS A 329 -14.60 -4.33 -7.57
N SER A 330 -14.26 -3.05 -7.42
CA SER A 330 -12.99 -2.46 -7.85
C SER A 330 -11.82 -2.85 -6.95
N THR A 331 -11.38 -4.12 -7.01
CA THR A 331 -10.25 -4.67 -6.22
C THR A 331 -8.88 -4.28 -6.80
N TYR A 332 -8.73 -3.02 -7.17
CA TYR A 332 -7.52 -2.38 -7.71
C TYR A 332 -7.43 -0.94 -7.18
N LEU A 333 -6.27 -0.30 -7.32
CA LEU A 333 -6.08 1.09 -6.90
C LEU A 333 -6.95 2.05 -7.72
N VAL A 334 -7.38 3.15 -7.11
CA VAL A 334 -8.07 4.24 -7.84
C VAL A 334 -7.18 4.71 -9.00
N GLN A 335 -7.74 4.72 -10.20
CA GLN A 335 -7.06 5.14 -11.43
C GLN A 335 -7.35 6.61 -11.72
N GLU A 336 -8.57 7.06 -11.44
CA GLU A 336 -8.99 8.46 -11.56
C GLU A 336 -9.77 8.91 -10.31
N ALA A 337 -9.35 10.00 -9.67
CA ALA A 337 -9.89 10.48 -8.40
C ALA A 337 -10.63 11.82 -8.57
N GLN A 338 -11.81 11.94 -7.97
CA GLN A 338 -12.57 13.19 -7.94
C GLN A 338 -12.20 14.06 -6.72
N PHE A 339 -11.49 13.49 -5.76
CA PHE A 339 -10.99 14.17 -4.58
C PHE A 339 -9.56 13.71 -4.29
N VAL A 340 -8.65 14.64 -4.07
CA VAL A 340 -7.29 14.38 -3.58
C VAL A 340 -7.03 15.21 -2.34
N GLY A 341 -6.68 14.56 -1.23
CA GLY A 341 -6.14 15.20 -0.03
C GLY A 341 -4.63 15.00 0.08
N CYS A 342 -3.86 16.07 0.23
CA CYS A 342 -2.44 16.02 0.55
C CYS A 342 -2.22 16.60 1.95
N HIS A 343 -1.91 15.73 2.90
CA HIS A 343 -1.84 16.10 4.32
C HIS A 343 -0.47 16.63 4.75
N GLN A 344 0.50 16.68 3.83
CA GLN A 344 1.86 17.14 4.08
C GLN A 344 2.38 17.93 2.88
N PHE A 345 2.70 19.22 3.09
CA PHE A 345 3.14 20.12 2.04
C PHE A 345 4.37 19.61 1.26
N ASN A 346 5.35 19.05 1.95
CA ASN A 346 6.61 18.55 1.37
C ASN A 346 6.43 17.41 0.36
N LEU A 347 5.28 16.71 0.35
CA LEU A 347 5.01 15.67 -0.65
C LEU A 347 4.87 16.25 -2.07
N LEU A 348 4.47 17.52 -2.20
CA LEU A 348 4.39 18.22 -3.48
C LEU A 348 5.76 18.41 -4.13
N GLU A 349 6.84 18.42 -3.35
CA GLU A 349 8.22 18.55 -3.87
C GLU A 349 8.74 17.21 -4.43
N LYS A 350 8.04 16.09 -4.22
CA LYS A 350 8.56 14.74 -4.48
C LYS A 350 7.65 13.87 -5.34
N PHE A 351 6.34 14.00 -5.16
CA PHE A 351 5.35 13.13 -5.80
C PHE A 351 4.39 13.97 -6.62
N ASP A 352 4.00 13.43 -7.76
CA ASP A 352 2.91 13.96 -8.55
C ASP A 352 1.56 13.57 -7.91
N VAL A 353 1.21 14.25 -6.81
CA VAL A 353 -0.03 13.93 -6.05
C VAL A 353 -1.30 14.21 -6.86
N LEU A 354 -1.21 15.02 -7.92
CA LEU A 354 -2.32 15.39 -8.79
C LEU A 354 -2.34 14.60 -10.09
N GLU A 355 -1.48 13.60 -10.27
CA GLU A 355 -1.43 12.78 -11.49
C GLU A 355 -2.81 12.20 -11.83
N LYS A 356 -3.45 11.59 -10.82
CA LYS A 356 -4.71 10.86 -10.96
C LYS A 356 -5.97 11.69 -10.71
N ILE A 357 -5.86 12.98 -10.41
CA ILE A 357 -7.08 13.80 -10.20
C ILE A 357 -7.78 14.06 -11.53
N SER A 358 -9.11 13.93 -11.54
CA SER A 358 -9.97 14.21 -12.70
C SER A 358 -10.07 15.73 -12.94
N GLU A 359 -10.45 16.12 -14.16
CA GLU A 359 -10.85 17.51 -14.44
C GLU A 359 -12.03 17.90 -13.54
N GLY A 360 -12.01 19.13 -13.01
CA GLY A 360 -13.00 19.64 -12.04
C GLY A 360 -12.90 19.02 -10.64
N GLY A 361 -11.94 18.13 -10.40
CA GLY A 361 -11.74 17.47 -9.11
C GLY A 361 -11.41 18.44 -7.97
N THR A 362 -11.57 17.99 -6.74
CA THR A 362 -11.27 18.79 -5.54
C THR A 362 -9.90 18.43 -4.96
N PHE A 363 -9.04 19.42 -4.77
CA PHE A 363 -7.73 19.27 -4.15
C PHE A 363 -7.70 19.95 -2.80
N LEU A 364 -7.39 19.20 -1.74
CA LEU A 364 -7.22 19.69 -0.37
C LEU A 364 -5.75 19.58 0.03
N LEU A 365 -5.14 20.69 0.45
CA LEU A 365 -3.75 20.73 0.91
C LEU A 365 -3.64 21.21 2.36
N ASN A 366 -2.94 20.42 3.19
CA ASN A 366 -2.45 20.88 4.48
C ASN A 366 -1.11 21.61 4.28
N SER A 367 -1.05 22.90 4.60
CA SER A 367 0.06 23.79 4.29
C SER A 367 0.37 24.73 5.45
N PRO A 368 1.65 25.06 5.73
CA PRO A 368 2.00 26.11 6.68
C PRO A 368 1.79 27.53 6.13
N TYR A 369 1.44 27.66 4.85
CA TYR A 369 1.16 28.92 4.17
C TYR A 369 -0.34 29.14 4.02
N ASP A 370 -0.79 30.39 4.19
CA ASP A 370 -2.19 30.76 4.06
C ASP A 370 -2.66 30.82 2.58
N LYS A 371 -3.94 31.15 2.37
CA LYS A 371 -4.57 31.19 1.04
C LYS A 371 -3.97 32.24 0.09
N ASP A 372 -3.38 33.30 0.63
CA ASP A 372 -2.86 34.43 -0.15
C ASP A 372 -1.38 34.19 -0.51
N GLU A 373 -0.66 33.41 0.29
CA GLU A 373 0.74 33.05 0.07
C GLU A 373 0.96 31.70 -0.65
N ILE A 374 0.04 30.74 -0.48
CA ILE A 374 0.25 29.35 -0.91
C ILE A 374 0.57 29.22 -2.39
N TRP A 375 -0.09 30.02 -3.23
CA TRP A 375 0.07 29.93 -4.69
C TRP A 375 1.54 30.07 -5.10
N ASP A 376 2.25 31.04 -4.53
CA ASP A 376 3.66 31.33 -4.85
C ASP A 376 4.65 30.30 -4.27
N LYS A 377 4.19 29.37 -3.42
CA LYS A 377 5.01 28.31 -2.83
C LYS A 377 4.87 26.98 -3.57
N LEU A 378 3.87 26.83 -4.44
CA LEU A 378 3.64 25.59 -5.18
C LEU A 378 4.69 25.40 -6.28
N PRO A 379 5.12 24.16 -6.57
CA PRO A 379 5.89 23.87 -7.78
C PRO A 379 5.11 24.23 -9.04
N LYS A 380 5.83 24.67 -10.08
CA LYS A 380 5.26 25.07 -11.37
C LYS A 380 4.34 24.00 -11.97
N LYS A 381 4.79 22.74 -11.98
CA LYS A 381 4.00 21.60 -12.46
C LYS A 381 2.67 21.44 -11.72
N VAL A 382 2.65 21.70 -10.41
CA VAL A 382 1.43 21.62 -9.59
C VAL A 382 0.46 22.74 -9.96
N GLN A 383 0.94 23.98 -10.14
CA GLN A 383 0.12 25.08 -10.62
C GLN A 383 -0.47 24.80 -12.02
N GLU A 384 0.35 24.27 -12.94
CA GLU A 384 -0.09 23.88 -14.29
C GLU A 384 -1.21 22.84 -14.24
N GLN A 385 -1.10 21.82 -13.39
CA GLN A 385 -2.13 20.80 -13.21
C GLN A 385 -3.41 21.39 -12.60
N ILE A 386 -3.32 22.26 -11.60
CA ILE A 386 -4.48 22.93 -10.98
C ILE A 386 -5.27 23.73 -12.03
N ILE A 387 -4.57 24.50 -12.87
CA ILE A 387 -5.20 25.31 -13.92
C ILE A 387 -5.78 24.43 -15.02
N THR A 388 -4.95 23.54 -15.59
CA THR A 388 -5.35 22.74 -16.76
C THR A 388 -6.52 21.82 -16.44
N LYS A 389 -6.51 21.22 -15.25
CA LYS A 389 -7.60 20.35 -14.78
C LYS A 389 -8.72 21.12 -14.07
N LYS A 390 -8.68 22.45 -14.01
CA LYS A 390 -9.72 23.32 -13.40
C LYS A 390 -10.12 22.87 -11.99
N LEU A 391 -9.12 22.65 -11.14
CA LEU A 391 -9.35 22.03 -9.84
C LEU A 391 -9.98 22.97 -8.81
N ASN A 392 -10.89 22.43 -8.00
CA ASN A 392 -11.35 23.13 -6.81
C ASN A 392 -10.27 23.03 -5.72
N PHE A 393 -9.39 24.03 -5.64
CA PHE A 393 -8.25 24.02 -4.72
C PHE A 393 -8.62 24.65 -3.37
N TYR A 394 -8.40 23.88 -2.30
CA TYR A 394 -8.59 24.29 -0.91
C TYR A 394 -7.30 24.10 -0.11
N VAL A 395 -7.05 25.04 0.81
CA VAL A 395 -5.89 25.01 1.71
C VAL A 395 -6.32 25.22 3.15
N ILE A 396 -5.57 24.60 4.07
CA ILE A 396 -5.69 24.81 5.51
C ILE A 396 -4.31 24.62 6.18
N ASP A 397 -4.01 25.41 7.21
CA ASP A 397 -2.93 25.07 8.16
C ASP A 397 -3.51 24.24 9.31
N GLY A 398 -3.55 22.92 9.09
CA GLY A 398 -4.07 21.99 10.07
C GLY A 398 -3.27 21.97 11.36
N TYR A 399 -1.96 22.25 11.31
CA TYR A 399 -1.12 22.26 12.51
C TYR A 399 -1.37 23.49 13.36
N ALA A 400 -1.53 24.68 12.75
CA ALA A 400 -1.91 25.88 13.48
C ALA A 400 -3.30 25.74 14.11
N VAL A 401 -4.27 25.15 13.39
CA VAL A 401 -5.61 24.87 13.94
C VAL A 401 -5.52 23.86 15.09
N ALA A 402 -4.72 22.81 14.97
CA ALA A 402 -4.53 21.81 16.04
C ALA A 402 -3.89 22.42 17.29
N GLN A 403 -2.91 23.32 17.14
CA GLN A 403 -2.30 24.03 18.27
C GLN A 403 -3.30 24.96 18.96
N LYS A 404 -4.04 25.78 18.20
CA LYS A 404 -5.04 26.72 18.73
C LYS A 404 -6.15 26.01 19.52
N THR A 405 -6.55 24.82 19.07
CA THR A 405 -7.62 24.02 19.67
C THR A 405 -7.13 23.06 20.77
N GLY A 406 -5.83 23.06 21.08
CA GLY A 406 -5.25 22.20 22.12
C GLY A 406 -5.10 20.73 21.74
N MET A 407 -5.12 20.39 20.46
CA MET A 407 -4.94 19.03 19.92
C MET A 407 -3.47 18.65 19.66
N GLY A 408 -2.53 19.58 19.90
CA GLY A 408 -1.09 19.37 19.68
C GLY A 408 -0.77 19.28 18.19
N SER A 409 -0.08 18.22 17.77
CA SER A 409 0.29 17.96 16.37
C SER A 409 -0.70 17.08 15.60
N ARG A 410 -1.87 16.76 16.18
CA ARG A 410 -2.85 15.84 15.60
C ARG A 410 -3.78 16.55 14.63
N VAL A 411 -3.53 16.39 13.33
CA VAL A 411 -4.34 17.01 12.25
C VAL A 411 -5.44 16.10 11.70
N ASN A 412 -5.53 14.86 12.17
CA ASN A 412 -6.45 13.84 11.64
C ASN A 412 -7.93 14.26 11.62
N THR A 413 -8.45 14.81 12.72
CA THR A 413 -9.86 15.24 12.84
C THR A 413 -10.13 16.48 11.98
N ILE A 414 -9.14 17.36 11.86
CA ILE A 414 -9.20 18.57 11.02
C ILE A 414 -9.30 18.16 9.56
N MET A 415 -8.37 17.34 9.07
CA MET A 415 -8.37 16.89 7.68
C MET A 415 -9.61 16.05 7.34
N GLN A 416 -10.08 15.23 8.28
CA GLN A 416 -11.34 14.50 8.13
C GLN A 416 -12.54 15.45 7.97
N THR A 417 -12.60 16.51 8.79
CA THR A 417 -13.67 17.52 8.71
C THR A 417 -13.63 18.24 7.36
N CYS A 418 -12.46 18.63 6.88
CA CYS A 418 -12.29 19.21 5.55
C CYS A 418 -12.82 18.28 4.45
N PHE A 419 -12.46 16.99 4.50
CA PHE A 419 -12.94 15.99 3.54
C PHE A 419 -14.46 15.93 3.49
N PHE A 420 -15.13 15.78 4.63
CA PHE A 420 -16.59 15.72 4.68
C PHE A 420 -17.25 17.02 4.18
N ALA A 421 -16.66 18.18 4.48
CA ALA A 421 -17.21 19.47 4.10
C ALA A 421 -17.16 19.76 2.60
N ILE A 422 -16.14 19.25 1.88
CA ILE A 422 -15.87 19.65 0.47
C ILE A 422 -15.80 18.48 -0.52
N SER A 423 -15.85 17.22 -0.06
CA SER A 423 -15.80 16.07 -0.98
C SER A 423 -17.07 15.88 -1.79
N GLY A 424 -18.21 16.35 -1.29
CA GLY A 424 -19.52 16.10 -1.90
C GLY A 424 -19.99 14.65 -1.81
N VAL A 425 -19.41 13.83 -0.93
CA VAL A 425 -19.95 12.47 -0.63
C VAL A 425 -21.29 12.57 0.10
N LEU A 426 -21.41 13.55 1.00
CA LEU A 426 -22.61 13.88 1.76
C LEU A 426 -22.93 15.36 1.53
N GLN A 427 -24.20 15.75 1.74
CA GLN A 427 -24.53 17.17 1.83
C GLN A 427 -23.82 17.79 3.04
N LYS A 428 -23.35 19.03 2.93
CA LYS A 428 -22.48 19.67 3.92
C LYS A 428 -23.06 19.63 5.34
N ASP A 429 -24.33 19.98 5.51
CA ASP A 429 -24.97 20.06 6.82
C ASP A 429 -25.14 18.66 7.45
N GLU A 430 -25.54 17.69 6.64
CA GLU A 430 -25.60 16.27 7.03
C GLU A 430 -24.22 15.74 7.43
N ALA A 431 -23.18 16.08 6.65
CA ALA A 431 -21.81 15.64 6.92
C ALA A 431 -21.30 16.18 8.27
N ILE A 432 -21.57 17.44 8.58
CA ILE A 432 -21.21 18.05 9.88
C ILE A 432 -21.96 17.38 11.03
N GLU A 433 -23.26 17.12 10.85
CA GLU A 433 -24.07 16.43 11.86
C GLU A 433 -23.53 15.02 12.15
N GLN A 434 -23.22 14.25 11.11
CA GLN A 434 -22.68 12.89 11.24
C GLN A 434 -21.30 12.87 11.89
N ILE A 435 -20.42 13.83 11.58
CA ILE A 435 -19.14 13.99 12.27
C ILE A 435 -19.36 14.25 13.77
N LYS A 436 -20.21 15.22 14.13
CA LYS A 436 -20.48 15.56 15.54
C LYS A 436 -21.11 14.37 16.29
N LYS A 437 -22.00 13.61 15.64
CA LYS A 437 -22.59 12.37 16.17
C LYS A 437 -21.52 11.30 16.41
N SER A 438 -20.63 11.08 15.45
CA SER A 438 -19.52 10.12 15.56
C SER A 438 -18.53 10.48 16.67
N ILE A 439 -18.18 11.76 16.80
CA ILE A 439 -17.35 12.28 17.90
C ILE A 439 -18.00 12.00 19.25
N LYS A 440 -19.31 12.25 19.40
CA LYS A 440 -20.04 11.96 20.63
C LYS A 440 -20.07 10.46 20.95
N LYS A 441 -20.30 9.60 19.95
CA LYS A 441 -20.25 8.13 20.08
C LYS A 441 -18.87 7.64 20.52
N THR A 442 -17.81 8.21 19.95
CA THR A 442 -16.42 7.77 20.17
C THR A 442 -15.82 8.31 21.48
N TYR A 443 -16.09 9.57 21.81
CA TYR A 443 -15.44 10.28 22.91
C TYR A 443 -16.37 10.61 24.09
N GLY A 444 -17.67 10.31 23.99
CA GLY A 444 -18.63 10.55 25.08
C GLY A 444 -18.22 9.89 26.39
N ALA A 445 -17.63 8.69 26.33
CA ALA A 445 -17.12 8.00 27.52
C ALA A 445 -15.89 8.67 28.17
N LYS A 446 -15.23 9.62 27.48
CA LYS A 446 -14.05 10.34 27.99
C LYS A 446 -14.38 11.71 28.60
N GLY A 447 -15.66 12.09 28.63
CA GLY A 447 -16.15 13.32 29.26
C GLY A 447 -16.48 14.46 28.30
N ASP A 448 -17.42 15.31 28.71
CA ASP A 448 -18.01 16.37 27.87
C ASP A 448 -17.00 17.44 27.44
N GLU A 449 -15.95 17.70 28.23
CA GLU A 449 -14.92 18.68 27.88
C GLU A 449 -14.13 18.24 26.63
N ILE A 450 -13.83 16.94 26.50
CA ILE A 450 -13.15 16.39 25.33
C ILE A 450 -14.06 16.46 24.11
N VAL A 451 -15.36 16.15 24.26
CA VAL A 451 -16.33 16.29 23.18
C VAL A 451 -16.44 17.74 22.72
N ARG A 452 -16.54 18.70 23.64
CA ARG A 452 -16.59 20.13 23.35
C ARG A 452 -15.36 20.60 22.58
N LYS A 453 -14.15 20.20 23.01
CA LYS A 453 -12.90 20.51 22.30
C LYS A 453 -12.88 19.96 20.86
N ASN A 454 -13.41 18.76 20.64
CA ASN A 454 -13.51 18.20 19.29
C ASN A 454 -14.57 18.93 18.43
N PHE A 455 -15.68 19.40 19.02
CA PHE A 455 -16.65 20.23 18.29
C PHE A 455 -16.08 21.59 17.92
N GLU A 456 -15.38 22.25 18.87
CA GLU A 456 -14.67 23.50 18.62
C GLU A 456 -13.61 23.32 17.53
N ALA A 457 -12.91 22.19 17.50
CA ALA A 457 -12.01 21.84 16.42
C ALA A 457 -12.69 21.71 15.06
N VAL A 458 -13.88 21.09 14.99
CA VAL A 458 -14.68 21.00 13.75
C VAL A 458 -15.04 22.40 13.26
N ASP A 459 -15.57 23.24 14.15
CA ASP A 459 -16.02 24.58 13.80
C ASP A 459 -14.83 25.48 13.36
N GLN A 460 -13.73 25.47 14.11
CA GLN A 460 -12.49 26.17 13.76
C GLN A 460 -11.88 25.66 12.45
N THR A 461 -12.00 24.36 12.15
CA THR A 461 -11.56 23.82 10.87
C THR A 461 -12.31 24.44 9.71
N LEU A 462 -13.65 24.55 9.81
CA LEU A 462 -14.49 25.11 8.76
C LEU A 462 -14.21 26.61 8.55
N GLU A 463 -13.90 27.35 9.61
CA GLU A 463 -13.53 28.77 9.54
C GLU A 463 -12.16 29.02 8.90
N ASN A 464 -11.23 28.05 9.01
CA ASN A 464 -9.86 28.14 8.51
C ASN A 464 -9.64 27.34 7.21
N LEU A 465 -10.70 26.77 6.63
CA LEU A 465 -10.67 26.07 5.35
C LEU A 465 -10.98 27.07 4.22
N PHE A 466 -9.97 27.41 3.44
CA PHE A 466 -10.09 28.44 2.41
C PHE A 466 -10.02 27.84 1.01
N LYS A 467 -10.90 28.32 0.12
CA LYS A 467 -10.73 28.12 -1.32
C LYS A 467 -9.68 29.09 -1.82
N VAL A 468 -8.75 28.61 -2.64
CA VAL A 468 -7.68 29.41 -3.22
C VAL A 468 -8.08 29.84 -4.62
N ASP A 469 -8.06 31.14 -4.86
CA ASP A 469 -8.25 31.69 -6.20
C ASP A 469 -6.91 31.69 -6.96
N TYR A 470 -6.94 31.31 -8.23
CA TYR A 470 -5.76 31.24 -9.09
C TYR A 470 -6.12 31.69 -10.50
N SER A 471 -5.15 32.29 -11.21
CA SER A 471 -5.37 32.83 -12.56
C SER A 471 -4.38 32.33 -13.60
N SER A 472 -3.10 32.24 -13.24
CA SER A 472 -2.02 31.90 -14.15
C SER A 472 -0.87 31.23 -13.40
N VAL A 473 -0.04 30.49 -14.12
CA VAL A 473 1.20 29.92 -13.59
C VAL A 473 2.16 31.08 -13.30
N THR A 474 2.58 31.22 -12.04
CA THR A 474 3.51 32.25 -11.55
C THR A 474 4.78 31.65 -10.97
N SER A 475 4.78 30.36 -10.61
CA SER A 475 5.89 29.72 -9.92
C SER A 475 7.06 29.41 -10.86
N ASN A 476 8.27 29.68 -10.36
CA ASN A 476 9.54 29.25 -10.95
C ASN A 476 10.16 28.05 -10.21
N ILE A 477 9.42 27.43 -9.29
CA ILE A 477 9.88 26.31 -8.48
C ILE A 477 9.71 25.04 -9.32
N GLU A 478 10.80 24.49 -9.83
CA GLU A 478 10.81 23.21 -10.54
C GLU A 478 10.93 22.04 -9.55
N LEU A 479 10.35 20.89 -9.90
CA LEU A 479 10.52 19.68 -9.10
C LEU A 479 11.97 19.20 -9.21
N PRO A 480 12.67 18.98 -8.08
CA PRO A 480 14.02 18.44 -8.13
C PRO A 480 14.00 17.00 -8.66
N PRO A 481 15.10 16.51 -9.24
CA PRO A 481 15.22 15.09 -9.56
C PRO A 481 15.12 14.25 -8.28
N ILE A 482 14.53 13.06 -8.37
CA ILE A 482 14.30 12.16 -7.22
C ILE A 482 15.60 11.80 -6.50
N VAL A 483 16.69 11.68 -7.25
CA VAL A 483 18.05 11.47 -6.75
C VAL A 483 19.01 12.43 -7.46
N SER A 484 20.15 12.72 -6.83
CA SER A 484 21.19 13.58 -7.42
C SER A 484 21.75 13.00 -8.73
N ASP A 485 22.11 13.87 -9.69
CA ASP A 485 22.80 13.47 -10.93
C ASP A 485 24.15 12.79 -10.70
N LYS A 486 24.76 13.03 -9.52
CA LYS A 486 26.00 12.37 -9.06
C LYS A 486 25.78 10.90 -8.69
N ALA A 487 24.55 10.43 -8.56
CA ALA A 487 24.25 9.05 -8.21
C ALA A 487 24.66 8.08 -9.34
N PRO A 488 25.01 6.83 -9.01
CA PRO A 488 25.31 5.80 -10.01
C PRO A 488 24.14 5.58 -10.98
N ASN A 489 24.43 5.15 -12.22
CA ASN A 489 23.41 4.97 -13.26
C ASN A 489 22.27 4.03 -12.83
N TYR A 490 22.56 2.95 -12.11
CA TYR A 490 21.52 2.05 -11.60
C TYR A 490 20.56 2.75 -10.61
N VAL A 491 21.10 3.62 -9.75
CA VAL A 491 20.29 4.42 -8.82
C VAL A 491 19.40 5.40 -9.58
N LYS A 492 19.96 6.10 -10.58
CA LYS A 492 19.21 7.10 -11.37
C LYS A 492 18.14 6.50 -12.27
N ASN A 493 18.44 5.38 -12.92
CA ASN A 493 17.59 4.85 -13.99
C ASN A 493 16.59 3.80 -13.49
N VAL A 494 16.87 3.13 -12.36
CA VAL A 494 16.04 2.04 -11.84
C VAL A 494 15.49 2.39 -10.46
N LEU A 495 16.36 2.62 -9.47
CA LEU A 495 15.90 2.85 -8.10
C LEU A 495 15.12 4.16 -7.95
N ALA A 496 15.49 5.22 -8.67
CA ALA A 496 14.77 6.49 -8.66
C ALA A 496 13.32 6.33 -9.16
N LYS A 497 13.07 5.51 -10.20
CA LYS A 497 11.70 5.19 -10.65
C LYS A 497 10.90 4.53 -9.53
N MET A 498 11.51 3.59 -8.79
CA MET A 498 10.87 2.94 -7.64
C MET A 498 10.57 3.94 -6.53
N MET A 499 11.51 4.84 -6.22
CA MET A 499 11.35 5.90 -5.21
C MET A 499 10.28 6.93 -5.58
N GLU A 500 10.08 7.20 -6.87
CA GLU A 500 9.03 8.08 -7.40
C GLU A 500 7.63 7.46 -7.30
N GLY A 501 7.52 6.16 -6.98
CA GLY A 501 6.26 5.42 -7.05
C GLY A 501 5.95 4.87 -8.45
N LYS A 502 6.92 4.91 -9.38
CA LYS A 502 6.84 4.41 -10.75
C LYS A 502 7.55 3.07 -10.93
N GLY A 503 7.64 2.28 -9.86
CA GLY A 503 8.27 0.96 -9.85
C GLY A 503 7.60 -0.04 -10.79
N ASP A 504 6.32 0.14 -11.11
CA ASP A 504 5.59 -0.71 -12.07
C ASP A 504 6.11 -0.61 -13.51
N TYR A 505 6.81 0.48 -13.86
CA TYR A 505 7.43 0.70 -15.17
C TYR A 505 8.88 0.21 -15.25
N VAL A 506 9.42 -0.37 -14.16
CA VAL A 506 10.72 -1.03 -14.19
C VAL A 506 10.58 -2.34 -14.99
N LYS A 507 11.42 -2.50 -16.01
CA LYS A 507 11.39 -3.65 -16.91
C LYS A 507 12.05 -4.87 -16.28
N VAL A 508 11.74 -6.06 -16.81
CA VAL A 508 12.38 -7.31 -16.39
C VAL A 508 13.91 -7.23 -16.56
N SER A 509 14.41 -6.63 -17.65
CA SER A 509 15.85 -6.47 -17.91
C SER A 509 16.58 -5.53 -16.92
N GLU A 510 15.84 -4.66 -16.21
CA GLU A 510 16.39 -3.70 -15.26
C GLU A 510 16.55 -4.28 -13.84
N MET A 511 15.93 -5.44 -13.57
CA MET A 511 16.00 -6.12 -12.27
C MET A 511 17.14 -7.14 -12.22
N PRO A 512 17.83 -7.30 -11.07
CA PRO A 512 18.86 -8.32 -10.92
C PRO A 512 18.24 -9.72 -10.95
N VAL A 513 18.81 -10.61 -11.77
CA VAL A 513 18.29 -11.98 -11.99
C VAL A 513 18.32 -12.86 -10.75
N ASP A 514 19.17 -12.53 -9.78
CA ASP A 514 19.39 -13.25 -8.52
C ASP A 514 18.94 -12.43 -7.29
N GLY A 515 18.38 -11.24 -7.50
CA GLY A 515 17.98 -10.35 -6.42
C GLY A 515 19.13 -9.54 -5.78
N THR A 516 20.34 -9.53 -6.35
CA THR A 516 21.49 -8.78 -5.81
C THR A 516 21.43 -7.28 -6.16
N PHE A 517 21.39 -6.41 -5.15
CA PHE A 517 21.39 -4.94 -5.31
C PHE A 517 22.72 -4.29 -4.89
N PRO A 518 23.10 -3.13 -5.47
CA PRO A 518 24.28 -2.39 -5.02
C PRO A 518 24.11 -1.85 -3.59
N SER A 519 25.22 -1.77 -2.84
CA SER A 519 25.26 -1.20 -1.50
C SER A 519 25.34 0.34 -1.51
N GLY A 520 25.08 0.96 -0.37
CA GLY A 520 25.23 2.41 -0.18
C GLY A 520 24.24 3.25 -1.00
N THR A 521 23.09 2.71 -1.39
CA THR A 521 22.10 3.44 -2.21
C THR A 521 21.26 4.43 -1.41
N THR A 522 21.11 4.22 -0.10
CA THR A 522 20.31 5.08 0.79
C THR A 522 20.84 6.51 0.90
N GLN A 523 22.14 6.72 0.67
CA GLN A 523 22.75 8.06 0.66
C GLN A 523 22.16 8.99 -0.40
N TRP A 524 21.50 8.45 -1.43
CA TRP A 524 20.92 9.22 -2.52
C TRP A 524 19.43 9.57 -2.32
N GLU A 525 18.77 9.03 -1.29
CA GLU A 525 17.31 9.18 -1.10
C GLU A 525 16.87 10.56 -0.61
N LYS A 526 17.62 11.15 0.33
CA LYS A 526 17.39 12.51 0.88
C LYS A 526 15.91 12.77 1.20
N ARG A 527 15.37 11.96 2.13
CA ARG A 527 13.93 11.76 2.33
C ARG A 527 13.16 13.01 2.77
N ASN A 528 13.77 13.97 3.44
CA ASN A 528 13.16 15.26 3.83
C ASN A 528 11.83 15.09 4.60
N ILE A 529 11.84 14.25 5.64
CA ILE A 529 10.63 13.86 6.40
C ILE A 529 10.51 14.51 7.77
N ALA A 530 11.59 15.08 8.32
CA ALA A 530 11.57 15.71 9.63
C ALA A 530 11.02 17.14 9.57
N LEU A 531 10.09 17.46 10.48
CA LEU A 531 9.61 18.83 10.68
C LEU A 531 10.66 19.68 11.41
N GLU A 532 11.32 19.07 12.39
CA GLU A 532 12.41 19.67 13.16
C GLU A 532 13.66 18.81 13.12
N VAL A 533 14.82 19.45 13.11
CA VAL A 533 16.14 18.79 13.09
C VAL A 533 17.07 19.42 14.12
N PRO A 534 18.07 18.68 14.63
CA PRO A 534 18.99 19.21 15.63
C PRO A 534 19.96 20.21 15.00
N ALA A 535 20.02 21.42 15.55
CA ALA A 535 21.04 22.43 15.23
C ALA A 535 22.16 22.40 16.27
N TRP A 536 23.40 22.34 15.79
CA TRP A 536 24.59 22.26 16.65
C TRP A 536 25.06 23.64 17.14
N ASP A 537 25.36 23.71 18.44
CA ASP A 537 26.01 24.83 19.13
C ASP A 537 27.44 24.43 19.54
N PRO A 538 28.47 24.95 18.85
CA PRO A 538 29.87 24.61 19.13
C PRO A 538 30.37 25.13 20.48
N GLU A 539 29.82 26.23 21.01
CA GLU A 539 30.30 26.85 22.26
C GLU A 539 29.91 26.01 23.48
N VAL A 540 28.71 25.41 23.44
CA VAL A 540 28.20 24.53 24.50
C VAL A 540 28.78 23.12 24.38
N CYS A 541 29.21 22.71 23.19
CA CYS A 541 29.63 21.34 22.91
C CYS A 541 30.89 20.89 23.69
N ILE A 542 30.76 19.72 24.35
CA ILE A 542 31.85 19.06 25.08
C ILE A 542 32.54 17.93 24.29
N GLN A 543 32.17 17.73 23.02
CA GLN A 543 32.80 16.76 22.10
C GLN A 543 32.79 15.29 22.58
N CYS A 544 31.68 14.85 23.17
CA CYS A 544 31.56 13.51 23.76
C CYS A 544 31.19 12.39 22.78
N GLY A 545 30.77 12.72 21.55
CA GLY A 545 30.36 11.73 20.54
C GLY A 545 28.99 11.07 20.73
N LYS A 546 28.34 11.23 21.89
CA LYS A 546 27.09 10.51 22.21
C LYS A 546 25.95 10.74 21.23
N CYS A 547 25.83 11.96 20.68
CA CYS A 547 24.78 12.29 19.72
C CYS A 547 24.86 11.49 18.41
N ALA A 548 26.07 11.24 17.91
CA ALA A 548 26.28 10.40 16.73
C ALA A 548 26.06 8.92 17.07
N MET A 549 26.54 8.47 18.23
CA MET A 549 26.37 7.09 18.70
C MET A 549 24.89 6.66 18.81
N VAL A 550 24.03 7.54 19.33
CA VAL A 550 22.60 7.22 19.51
C VAL A 550 21.77 7.46 18.26
N CYS A 551 22.33 8.08 17.21
CA CYS A 551 21.58 8.39 16.01
C CYS A 551 21.25 7.09 15.25
N PRO A 552 19.97 6.68 15.15
CA PRO A 552 19.62 5.39 14.55
C PRO A 552 19.76 5.39 13.02
N HIS A 553 19.94 6.56 12.41
CA HIS A 553 20.01 6.74 10.96
C HIS A 553 21.37 7.25 10.47
N ALA A 554 22.36 7.42 11.35
CA ALA A 554 23.66 8.03 11.04
C ALA A 554 23.54 9.42 10.35
N SER A 555 22.46 10.15 10.68
CA SER A 555 22.18 11.52 10.20
C SER A 555 22.92 12.60 10.99
N ILE A 556 23.69 12.22 12.01
CA ILE A 556 24.60 13.10 12.73
C ILE A 556 25.98 12.45 12.69
N ARG A 557 26.95 13.16 12.14
CA ARG A 557 28.33 12.69 12.01
C ARG A 557 29.31 13.66 12.58
N ILE A 558 30.50 13.12 12.88
CA ILE A 558 31.56 13.84 13.53
C ILE A 558 32.83 13.62 12.73
N LYS A 559 33.52 14.71 12.40
CA LYS A 559 34.88 14.65 11.85
C LYS A 559 35.80 15.52 12.68
N ALA A 560 37.04 15.05 12.81
CA ALA A 560 38.16 15.81 13.32
C ALA A 560 39.24 15.84 12.23
N TYR A 561 39.70 17.03 11.86
CA TYR A 561 40.54 17.24 10.67
C TYR A 561 41.42 18.47 10.84
N ASP A 562 42.50 18.53 10.07
CA ASP A 562 43.43 19.66 10.03
C ASP A 562 42.71 20.95 9.58
N LYS A 563 42.87 22.06 10.32
CA LYS A 563 42.22 23.34 10.03
C LYS A 563 42.51 23.88 8.62
N LYS A 564 43.58 23.45 7.94
CA LYS A 564 43.86 23.85 6.55
C LYS A 564 42.71 23.51 5.58
N TYR A 565 41.92 22.48 5.87
CA TYR A 565 40.79 22.09 5.02
C TYR A 565 39.58 23.03 5.14
N LEU A 566 39.62 24.02 6.05
CA LEU A 566 38.55 25.01 6.23
C LEU A 566 38.63 26.20 5.25
N ALA A 567 39.65 26.25 4.37
CA ALA A 567 39.84 27.37 3.45
C ALA A 567 38.61 27.64 2.57
N ASP A 568 37.94 26.58 2.11
CA ASP A 568 36.77 26.63 1.23
C ASP A 568 35.45 26.34 1.99
N ALA A 569 35.45 26.45 3.32
CA ALA A 569 34.26 26.18 4.11
C ALA A 569 33.15 27.20 3.81
N PRO A 570 31.89 26.77 3.65
CA PRO A 570 30.76 27.70 3.59
C PRO A 570 30.75 28.64 4.78
N ALA A 571 30.32 29.91 4.60
CA ALA A 571 30.28 30.89 5.68
C ALA A 571 29.45 30.44 6.91
N THR A 572 28.51 29.53 6.68
CA THR A 572 27.60 28.96 7.66
C THR A 572 28.09 27.66 8.28
N PHE A 573 29.24 27.14 7.83
CA PHE A 573 29.80 25.89 8.30
C PHE A 573 30.43 26.07 9.68
N LYS A 574 29.89 25.35 10.67
CA LYS A 574 30.33 25.45 12.07
C LYS A 574 31.49 24.51 12.35
N TYR A 575 32.46 24.98 13.12
CA TYR A 575 33.54 24.17 13.69
C TYR A 575 33.99 24.76 15.03
N THR A 576 34.72 23.96 15.82
CA THR A 576 35.44 24.39 17.03
C THR A 576 36.78 23.67 17.09
N ASP A 577 37.71 24.13 17.93
CA ASP A 577 38.96 23.41 18.19
C ASP A 577 38.70 22.01 18.76
N ALA A 578 39.41 21.00 18.26
CA ALA A 578 39.35 19.65 18.79
C ALA A 578 39.95 19.61 20.21
N LYS A 579 39.20 19.09 21.18
CA LYS A 579 39.54 19.08 22.61
C LYS A 579 40.06 17.70 23.02
N GLY A 580 41.28 17.65 23.54
CA GLY A 580 41.88 16.45 24.15
C GLY A 580 43.24 16.11 23.54
N LYS A 581 44.03 15.31 24.27
CA LYS A 581 45.39 14.91 23.85
C LYS A 581 45.39 13.87 22.71
N ASP A 582 44.23 13.33 22.38
CA ASP A 582 44.06 12.30 21.35
C ASP A 582 44.00 12.89 19.93
N PHE A 583 43.95 14.23 19.81
CA PHE A 583 43.93 14.95 18.54
C PHE A 583 45.27 15.64 18.28
N PRO A 584 45.78 15.61 17.04
CA PRO A 584 46.93 16.44 16.65
C PRO A 584 46.66 17.93 16.87
N GLU A 585 47.72 18.69 17.13
CA GLU A 585 47.62 20.14 17.27
C GLU A 585 47.12 20.79 15.96
N GLY A 586 46.29 21.83 16.06
CA GLY A 586 45.73 22.51 14.89
C GLY A 586 44.53 21.81 14.25
N TYR A 587 43.95 20.78 14.89
CA TYR A 587 42.74 20.13 14.38
C TYR A 587 41.45 20.87 14.80
N ALA A 588 40.51 20.93 13.86
CA ALA A 588 39.13 21.32 14.06
C ALA A 588 38.24 20.10 14.31
N TYR A 589 37.10 20.33 14.95
CA TYR A 589 36.06 19.35 15.24
C TYR A 589 34.72 19.91 14.80
N THR A 590 33.97 19.12 14.03
CA THR A 590 32.64 19.46 13.57
C THR A 590 31.67 18.33 13.86
N ILE A 591 30.51 18.68 14.41
CA ILE A 591 29.31 17.82 14.38
C ILE A 591 28.41 18.37 13.28
N GLN A 592 28.19 17.60 12.22
CA GLN A 592 27.33 17.99 11.12
C GLN A 592 26.11 17.08 11.06
N VAL A 593 24.96 17.67 10.72
CA VAL A 593 23.69 16.98 10.59
C VAL A 593 23.30 16.90 9.11
N ALA A 594 22.98 15.69 8.65
CA ALA A 594 22.34 15.46 7.36
C ALA A 594 20.85 15.78 7.52
N VAL A 595 20.49 17.06 7.42
CA VAL A 595 19.12 17.52 7.72
C VAL A 595 18.05 16.86 6.84
N GLU A 596 18.42 16.44 5.64
CA GLU A 596 17.54 15.78 4.68
C GLU A 596 17.33 14.28 4.95
N ASP A 597 18.21 13.66 5.74
CA ASP A 597 18.11 12.25 6.13
C ASP A 597 17.73 12.09 7.62
N CYS A 598 17.67 13.19 8.36
CA CYS A 598 17.23 13.20 9.74
C CYS A 598 15.73 12.87 9.82
N THR A 599 15.36 12.09 10.83
CA THR A 599 13.98 11.67 11.11
C THR A 599 13.31 12.47 12.23
N GLY A 600 14.05 13.40 12.87
CA GLY A 600 13.51 14.24 13.94
C GLY A 600 13.23 13.49 15.26
N CYS A 601 13.82 12.31 15.49
CA CYS A 601 13.53 11.46 16.67
C CYS A 601 14.03 11.99 18.04
N GLU A 602 14.66 13.16 18.09
CA GLU A 602 15.14 13.84 19.31
C GLU A 602 16.18 13.09 20.19
N LEU A 603 16.53 11.84 19.89
CA LEU A 603 17.46 11.05 20.72
C LEU A 603 18.82 11.74 20.94
N CYS A 604 19.30 12.42 19.91
CA CYS A 604 20.55 13.19 19.97
C CYS A 604 20.47 14.42 20.88
N TYR A 605 19.30 15.06 20.95
CA TYR A 605 18.99 16.15 21.86
C TYR A 605 18.88 15.61 23.29
N GLU A 606 18.15 14.50 23.49
CA GLU A 606 17.93 13.91 24.80
C GLU A 606 19.22 13.42 25.46
N VAL A 607 20.06 12.69 24.71
CA VAL A 607 21.33 12.16 25.24
C VAL A 607 22.37 13.24 25.51
N CYS A 608 22.22 14.45 24.95
CA CYS A 608 23.23 15.49 25.03
C CYS A 608 23.45 15.91 26.50
N PRO A 609 24.65 15.65 27.07
CA PRO A 609 24.90 15.95 28.49
C PRO A 609 25.27 17.43 28.72
N ALA A 610 25.55 18.17 27.66
CA ALA A 610 25.97 19.56 27.74
C ALA A 610 24.75 20.47 27.97
N LYS A 611 24.90 21.43 28.88
CA LYS A 611 23.89 22.45 29.18
C LYS A 611 24.50 23.83 29.00
N ASN A 612 23.77 24.72 28.35
CA ASN A 612 24.17 26.12 28.24
C ASN A 612 24.14 26.78 29.64
N LYS A 613 25.20 27.53 29.96
CA LYS A 613 25.37 28.16 31.29
C LYS A 613 24.43 29.35 31.53
N LYS A 614 23.98 30.02 30.46
CA LYS A 614 23.06 31.17 30.54
C LYS A 614 21.60 30.72 30.54
N GLU A 615 21.29 29.69 29.77
CA GLU A 615 19.91 29.20 29.61
C GLU A 615 19.87 27.66 29.67
N THR A 616 19.54 27.10 30.84
CA THR A 616 19.73 25.68 31.13
C THR A 616 18.86 24.72 30.30
N ARG A 617 17.83 25.23 29.59
CA ARG A 617 17.04 24.43 28.64
C ARG A 617 17.78 24.17 27.33
N LEU A 618 18.72 25.04 26.96
CA LEU A 618 19.51 24.87 25.75
C LEU A 618 20.66 23.89 25.98
N LYS A 619 20.84 22.97 25.04
CA LYS A 619 21.93 21.99 25.01
C LYS A 619 22.87 22.29 23.84
N ALA A 620 23.88 21.45 23.61
CA ALA A 620 24.77 21.60 22.45
C ALA A 620 24.11 21.21 21.11
N LEU A 621 22.99 20.47 21.15
CA LEU A 621 22.10 20.24 20.01
C LEU A 621 20.74 20.73 20.46
N ASN A 622 20.00 21.45 19.62
CA ASN A 622 18.63 21.90 19.92
C ASN A 622 17.75 21.68 18.69
N MET A 623 16.52 21.22 18.89
CA MET A 623 15.58 21.02 17.79
C MET A 623 15.11 22.37 17.25
N VAL A 624 15.15 22.53 15.93
CA VAL A 624 14.67 23.74 15.24
C VAL A 624 13.89 23.34 13.97
N PRO A 625 12.97 24.19 13.48
CA PRO A 625 12.30 23.96 12.21
C PRO A 625 13.28 23.70 11.07
N GLN A 626 13.04 22.65 10.29
CA GLN A 626 13.96 22.22 9.23
C GLN A 626 13.96 23.19 8.04
N ILE A 627 12.79 23.61 7.57
CA ILE A 627 12.62 24.35 6.31
C ILE A 627 13.54 25.59 6.21
N PRO A 628 13.63 26.48 7.23
CA PRO A 628 14.46 27.68 7.15
C PRO A 628 15.97 27.41 7.02
N ILE A 629 16.45 26.26 7.51
CA ILE A 629 17.88 25.91 7.52
C ILE A 629 18.27 24.85 6.49
N ARG A 630 17.29 24.19 5.84
CA ARG A 630 17.48 23.05 4.94
C ARG A 630 18.53 23.31 3.85
N GLU A 631 18.38 24.42 3.13
CA GLU A 631 19.25 24.77 1.99
C GLU A 631 20.70 25.02 2.42
N GLN A 632 20.86 25.72 3.55
CA GLN A 632 22.17 26.01 4.13
C GLN A 632 22.85 24.73 4.64
N GLU A 633 22.14 23.93 5.42
CA GLU A 633 22.71 22.73 6.01
C GLU A 633 22.97 21.63 4.98
N ARG A 634 22.27 21.64 3.84
CA ARG A 634 22.62 20.80 2.68
C ARG A 634 24.00 21.12 2.14
N LYS A 635 24.31 22.41 1.94
CA LYS A 635 25.65 22.86 1.51
C LYS A 635 26.72 22.54 2.55
N ASN A 636 26.41 22.74 3.84
CA ASN A 636 27.31 22.38 4.93
C ASN A 636 27.57 20.86 4.98
N TRP A 637 26.55 20.04 4.74
CA TRP A 637 26.67 18.57 4.68
C TRP A 637 27.55 18.12 3.51
N ASP A 638 27.36 18.67 2.31
CA ASP A 638 28.18 18.37 1.14
C ASP A 638 29.66 18.74 1.38
N PHE A 639 29.92 19.90 1.98
CA PHE A 639 31.27 20.29 2.39
C PHE A 639 31.84 19.32 3.44
N PHE A 640 31.05 18.97 4.46
CA PHE A 640 31.47 18.01 5.49
C PHE A 640 31.86 16.64 4.91
N LEU A 641 31.12 16.14 3.91
CA LEU A 641 31.46 14.90 3.23
C LEU A 641 32.78 14.99 2.46
N SER A 642 33.14 16.17 1.95
CA SER A 642 34.41 16.40 1.24
C SER A 642 35.65 16.39 2.16
N LEU A 643 35.47 16.62 3.47
CA LEU A 643 36.56 16.59 4.44
C LEU A 643 37.12 15.18 4.61
N PRO A 644 38.43 15.00 4.85
CA PRO A 644 39.02 13.68 5.03
C PRO A 644 38.48 12.98 6.28
N GLU A 645 38.33 11.66 6.19
CA GLU A 645 38.09 10.82 7.35
C GLU A 645 39.34 10.77 8.24
N MET A 646 39.16 10.64 9.55
CA MET A 646 40.28 10.49 10.47
C MET A 646 41.03 9.18 10.21
N ASP A 647 42.37 9.22 10.30
CA ASP A 647 43.19 8.02 10.18
C ASP A 647 42.76 6.98 11.22
N ARG A 648 42.28 5.83 10.74
CA ARG A 648 41.75 4.75 11.58
C ARG A 648 42.76 4.22 12.59
N ARG A 649 44.07 4.40 12.34
CA ARG A 649 45.15 4.00 13.27
C ARG A 649 45.22 4.88 14.52
N LEU A 650 44.66 6.10 14.46
CA LEU A 650 44.61 7.05 15.57
C LEU A 650 43.32 6.93 16.39
N ILE A 651 42.38 6.07 15.96
CA ILE A 651 41.07 5.91 16.60
C ILE A 651 41.14 4.84 17.68
N ASN A 652 40.75 5.22 18.89
CA ASN A 652 40.57 4.28 20.00
C ASN A 652 39.10 3.80 20.04
N THR A 653 38.87 2.57 19.57
CA THR A 653 37.54 1.96 19.48
C THR A 653 36.92 1.62 20.84
N GLY A 654 37.68 1.63 21.93
CA GLY A 654 37.18 1.42 23.28
C GLY A 654 36.48 2.63 23.90
N ILE A 655 36.53 3.80 23.26
CA ILE A 655 35.99 5.07 23.80
C ILE A 655 35.02 5.69 22.80
N ILE A 656 33.78 5.95 23.23
CA ILE A 656 32.70 6.51 22.39
C ILE A 656 33.15 7.74 21.60
N LYS A 657 33.76 8.75 22.26
CA LYS A 657 34.15 10.00 21.58
C LYS A 657 35.10 9.80 20.39
N SER A 658 35.93 8.74 20.43
CA SER A 658 36.90 8.43 19.37
C SER A 658 36.29 7.46 18.35
N GLN A 659 35.53 6.46 18.81
CA GLN A 659 34.79 5.55 17.94
C GLN A 659 33.87 6.27 16.95
N GLN A 660 33.17 7.33 17.39
CA GLN A 660 32.24 8.08 16.55
C GLN A 660 32.90 9.01 15.52
N LEU A 661 34.22 9.00 15.40
CA LEU A 661 34.98 9.63 14.31
C LEU A 661 35.15 8.70 13.10
N GLN A 662 34.77 7.42 13.23
CA GLN A 662 34.76 6.50 12.11
C GLN A 662 33.56 6.78 11.20
N GLN A 663 33.77 6.66 9.90
CA GLN A 663 32.68 6.66 8.94
C GLN A 663 31.68 5.53 9.24
N PRO A 664 30.39 5.83 9.46
CA PRO A 664 29.36 4.80 9.57
C PRO A 664 29.15 4.14 8.20
N LEU A 665 29.14 2.80 8.17
CA LEU A 665 28.91 1.99 6.95
C LEU A 665 27.46 1.49 6.82
N PHE A 666 26.59 1.92 7.75
CA PHE A 666 25.16 1.68 7.73
C PHE A 666 24.47 3.01 8.03
N GLU A 667 23.82 3.58 7.02
CA GLU A 667 23.31 4.95 7.05
C GLU A 667 21.92 5.05 6.41
N PHE A 668 21.08 5.93 6.96
CA PHE A 668 19.80 6.35 6.39
C PHE A 668 18.83 5.20 6.09
N SER A 669 18.81 4.20 6.97
CA SER A 669 17.91 3.05 6.83
C SER A 669 16.42 3.45 6.89
N GLY A 670 15.53 2.58 6.41
CA GLY A 670 14.07 2.76 6.49
C GLY A 670 13.44 2.45 7.86
N ALA A 671 14.25 2.41 8.92
CA ALA A 671 13.83 2.06 10.28
C ALA A 671 12.88 3.09 10.92
#